data_AF-K0RMJ4-F1
#
_entry.id   AF-K0RMJ4-F1
#
_cell.length_a   1.000
_cell.length_b   1.000
_cell.length_c   1.000
_cell.angle_alpha   90.00
_cell.angle_beta   90.00
_cell.angle_gamma   90.00
#
_symmetry.space_group_name_H-M   'P 1'
#
loop_
_entity.id
_entity.type
_entity.pdbx_description
1 polymer ?
#
loop_
_entity_poly.entity_id
_entity_poly.type
_entity_poly.pdbx_seq_one_letter_code
_entity_poly.pdbx_strand_id
1 'polypeptide(L)'
;MFFNSGGIGRGSVAGKVCESDARLARVEGNVWHGNGRFGTYTLGSNYAKATDQSILTDGENINKDLCKGFNSLGLGRGVSASMVDNTDYGNAFVGHYNAGDIQHRGHNAYSNFNNLYWKETKNFANGCSSHLLGASYADGNLALSTGRILPLVGGCGSRISTPKTVMDGGQLADSFFPPGYVSLVSDKFSYLLGLPGSPCIVSTAYGNRYDGGILCRVPLRSLKVYSQNLVSFSAPYLIVEVWYGRAQSGSPDSSQSIPFHQIGGDFESDKQGYSLPVVPGAEHHYKLRLSSGDGTIPATWVVEFSDEVVGNRWEVEYINLSLNNYMCGNNGLVNSHHDRRFMWSGDQFMSNEAWGNTGACAADKPGDLPKVDCSLVDEGRLMSAECPELCSNSCGETSYCDCGSATCKIKSGFTEAEVDLCAAARCSDHGSCAAKYLGSNLPTTSSACICDEGWSGSRCQFNPCQTLGIVCQNNGRCAATSDTSAQCICKNGYSGDLCEKSCDGICTGNGGDYPFGCNPSVGEDIVQYRCGNGGGCEYWTEDKIREDDSQWCTFKESSTDNLECTCNEVDDCMLSTPCNNDGSCPTPTYLPDGEACNSTPFGVCQQGVCAQSNTTPLPTSPPVIVPTGQPVTPNPSSSQTSNPSLRPTSGHSHCGCEACTQEVWTTPAINPSNPAENYSCGSRITWMTSVGGGGLSLADACDYVAAEDFSGGQTCSPCSCQTSVPNNQPSTATPT
;
A
#
# COMPACT_ATOMS: atom_id res chain seq x y z
N MET A 1 11.62 -9.20 -19.07
CA MET A 1 12.48 -10.29 -18.54
C MET A 1 13.91 -9.79 -18.49
N PHE A 2 14.47 -9.60 -17.29
CA PHE A 2 15.79 -8.98 -17.10
C PHE A 2 16.84 -10.03 -16.70
N PHE A 3 17.79 -10.29 -17.61
CA PHE A 3 18.98 -11.14 -17.48
C PHE A 3 18.77 -12.60 -17.01
N ASN A 4 19.85 -13.39 -16.91
CA ASN A 4 19.82 -14.74 -16.33
C ASN A 4 20.56 -14.74 -14.99
N SER A 5 20.13 -15.57 -14.04
CA SER A 5 20.80 -15.71 -12.75
C SER A 5 22.26 -16.14 -12.95
N GLY A 6 23.20 -15.50 -12.26
CA GLY A 6 24.65 -15.75 -12.42
C GLY A 6 25.20 -15.37 -13.81
N GLY A 7 24.66 -14.33 -14.43
CA GLY A 7 25.04 -13.83 -15.75
C GLY A 7 26.47 -13.27 -15.82
N ILE A 8 27.46 -14.15 -15.89
CA ILE A 8 28.90 -13.83 -16.03
C ILE A 8 29.31 -13.35 -17.45
N GLY A 9 28.38 -12.83 -18.24
CA GLY A 9 28.59 -12.52 -19.66
C GLY A 9 28.53 -13.73 -20.60
N ARG A 10 28.73 -13.48 -21.91
CA ARG A 10 28.74 -14.50 -22.98
C ARG A 10 29.89 -14.21 -23.96
N GLY A 11 30.34 -15.23 -24.69
CA GLY A 11 31.41 -15.06 -25.68
C GLY A 11 32.74 -14.64 -25.06
N SER A 12 33.39 -13.62 -25.63
CA SER A 12 34.70 -13.10 -25.18
C SER A 12 34.70 -12.56 -23.75
N VAL A 13 33.55 -12.13 -23.23
CA VAL A 13 33.39 -11.58 -21.87
C VAL A 13 32.84 -12.59 -20.85
N ALA A 14 32.75 -13.88 -21.21
CA ALA A 14 32.33 -14.92 -20.27
C ALA A 14 33.31 -15.07 -19.09
N GLY A 15 32.79 -15.01 -17.87
CA GLY A 15 33.57 -14.93 -16.62
C GLY A 15 34.04 -13.50 -16.28
N LYS A 16 33.98 -12.56 -17.22
CA LYS A 16 34.63 -11.26 -17.10
C LYS A 16 33.74 -10.11 -16.68
N VAL A 17 32.43 -10.21 -16.84
CA VAL A 17 31.45 -9.26 -16.28
C VAL A 17 30.63 -9.88 -15.16
N CYS A 18 29.88 -9.06 -14.42
CA CYS A 18 29.00 -9.47 -13.33
C CYS A 18 27.61 -8.85 -13.53
N GLU A 19 27.04 -9.09 -14.72
CA GLU A 19 25.84 -8.39 -15.24
C GLU A 19 24.56 -8.74 -14.46
N SER A 20 24.50 -9.91 -13.83
CA SER A 20 23.43 -10.26 -12.88
C SER A 20 23.38 -9.36 -11.64
N ASP A 21 24.45 -8.61 -11.39
CA ASP A 21 24.65 -7.74 -10.25
C ASP A 21 24.81 -6.27 -10.68
N ALA A 22 24.39 -5.94 -11.91
CA ALA A 22 24.29 -4.56 -12.40
C ALA A 22 23.09 -3.84 -11.76
N ARG A 23 23.22 -2.51 -11.58
CA ARG A 23 22.09 -1.67 -11.17
C ARG A 23 21.08 -1.60 -12.31
N LEU A 24 19.79 -1.76 -12.00
CA LEU A 24 18.75 -1.43 -12.97
C LEU A 24 18.89 0.03 -13.41
N ALA A 25 18.73 0.26 -14.71
CA ALA A 25 18.58 1.59 -15.28
C ALA A 25 17.21 2.19 -14.91
N ARG A 26 16.80 3.28 -15.57
CA ARG A 26 15.48 3.88 -15.35
C ARG A 26 14.35 2.92 -15.75
N VAL A 27 13.53 2.53 -14.77
CA VAL A 27 12.30 1.74 -14.96
C VAL A 27 11.15 2.52 -14.35
N GLU A 28 10.54 3.41 -15.14
CA GLU A 28 9.50 4.33 -14.69
C GLU A 28 8.36 4.44 -15.71
N GLY A 29 7.10 4.48 -15.27
CA GLY A 29 5.95 4.69 -16.16
C GLY A 29 5.67 3.53 -17.12
N ASN A 30 5.86 2.29 -16.70
CA ASN A 30 5.67 1.10 -17.55
C ASN A 30 4.36 0.39 -17.20
N VAL A 31 3.76 -0.25 -18.21
CA VAL A 31 2.58 -1.11 -18.07
C VAL A 31 2.92 -2.53 -18.51
N TRP A 32 2.76 -3.52 -17.62
CA TRP A 32 2.93 -4.94 -17.91
C TRP A 32 1.58 -5.64 -17.84
N HIS A 33 1.05 -6.03 -19.00
CA HIS A 33 -0.29 -6.60 -19.04
C HIS A 33 -0.44 -7.82 -19.95
N GLY A 34 -1.40 -8.69 -19.62
CA GLY A 34 -1.82 -9.81 -20.48
C GLY A 34 -0.75 -10.88 -20.75
N ASN A 35 0.34 -10.91 -19.98
CA ASN A 35 1.49 -11.81 -20.23
C ASN A 35 1.21 -13.29 -19.90
N GLY A 36 -0.02 -13.62 -19.52
CA GLY A 36 -0.43 -14.94 -19.02
C GLY A 36 0.17 -15.25 -17.66
N ARG A 37 1.50 -15.48 -17.58
CA ARG A 37 2.17 -15.97 -16.37
C ARG A 37 2.73 -14.87 -15.47
N PHE A 38 3.56 -13.98 -15.99
CA PHE A 38 4.30 -13.01 -15.17
C PHE A 38 4.18 -11.60 -15.72
N GLY A 39 3.78 -10.65 -14.87
CA GLY A 39 3.89 -9.22 -15.13
C GLY A 39 5.30 -8.70 -14.81
N THR A 40 5.41 -7.67 -13.97
CA THR A 40 6.69 -7.20 -13.42
C THR A 40 7.38 -8.35 -12.68
N TYR A 41 8.45 -8.85 -13.30
CA TYR A 41 9.20 -9.99 -12.79
C TYR A 41 10.67 -9.96 -13.21
N THR A 42 11.56 -10.15 -12.24
CA THR A 42 13.02 -10.20 -12.42
C THR A 42 13.50 -11.64 -12.37
N LEU A 43 14.45 -12.02 -13.23
CA LEU A 43 15.10 -13.32 -13.14
C LEU A 43 16.30 -13.25 -12.20
N GLY A 44 16.34 -14.13 -11.20
CA GLY A 44 17.44 -14.21 -10.24
C GLY A 44 17.32 -13.19 -9.09
N SER A 45 18.48 -12.83 -8.53
CA SER A 45 18.60 -12.02 -7.31
C SER A 45 19.09 -10.61 -7.66
N ASN A 46 18.23 -9.59 -7.49
CA ASN A 46 18.58 -8.21 -7.88
C ASN A 46 19.44 -7.52 -6.81
N TYR A 47 20.65 -8.04 -6.62
CA TYR A 47 21.59 -7.56 -5.63
C TYR A 47 22.62 -6.67 -6.31
N ALA A 48 22.16 -5.63 -7.00
CA ALA A 48 23.00 -4.70 -7.75
C ALA A 48 24.17 -4.19 -6.90
N LYS A 49 25.39 -4.01 -7.45
CA LYS A 49 26.58 -3.60 -6.67
C LYS A 49 27.41 -2.56 -7.40
N ALA A 50 28.19 -1.80 -6.64
CA ALA A 50 29.25 -0.97 -7.20
C ALA A 50 30.42 -1.88 -7.61
N THR A 51 30.73 -1.90 -8.90
CA THR A 51 31.84 -2.65 -9.48
C THR A 51 32.82 -1.73 -10.20
N ASP A 52 33.88 -2.28 -10.78
CA ASP A 52 34.96 -1.57 -11.48
C ASP A 52 34.86 -1.59 -13.01
N GLN A 53 33.68 -1.92 -13.56
CA GLN A 53 33.44 -1.83 -15.02
C GLN A 53 33.61 -0.39 -15.50
N SER A 54 34.33 -0.20 -16.60
CA SER A 54 34.55 1.12 -17.19
C SER A 54 34.79 1.02 -18.70
N ILE A 55 34.73 2.16 -19.39
CA ILE A 55 35.13 2.25 -20.81
C ILE A 55 36.63 1.89 -20.98
N LEU A 56 37.47 2.15 -19.97
CA LEU A 56 38.90 1.78 -19.98
C LEU A 56 39.14 0.27 -19.88
N THR A 57 38.15 -0.50 -19.40
CA THR A 57 38.21 -1.96 -19.27
C THR A 57 37.33 -2.69 -20.29
N ASP A 58 36.81 -2.00 -21.31
CA ASP A 58 35.83 -2.53 -22.28
C ASP A 58 34.59 -3.14 -21.58
N GLY A 59 34.20 -2.55 -20.45
CA GLY A 59 33.12 -3.06 -19.59
C GLY A 59 33.45 -4.29 -18.77
N GLU A 60 34.69 -4.81 -18.80
CA GLU A 60 35.14 -5.95 -17.99
C GLU A 60 35.41 -5.53 -16.52
N ASN A 61 35.17 -6.45 -15.58
CA ASN A 61 35.58 -6.33 -14.18
C ASN A 61 37.00 -6.84 -13.97
N ILE A 62 37.90 -6.02 -13.42
CA ILE A 62 39.25 -6.45 -13.04
C ILE A 62 39.18 -7.20 -11.71
N ASN A 63 38.50 -6.63 -10.72
CA ASN A 63 38.38 -7.20 -9.38
C ASN A 63 37.07 -8.00 -9.24
N LYS A 64 37.19 -9.32 -9.40
CA LYS A 64 36.07 -10.28 -9.26
C LYS A 64 35.46 -10.34 -7.86
N ASP A 65 36.18 -9.93 -6.80
CA ASP A 65 35.57 -9.83 -5.47
C ASP A 65 34.51 -8.72 -5.40
N LEU A 66 34.50 -7.77 -6.34
CA LEU A 66 33.45 -6.74 -6.38
C LEU A 66 32.06 -7.31 -6.69
N CYS A 67 32.00 -8.51 -7.26
CA CYS A 67 30.76 -9.21 -7.60
C CYS A 67 30.13 -9.98 -6.43
N LYS A 68 30.77 -10.03 -5.26
CA LYS A 68 30.22 -10.66 -4.05
C LYS A 68 29.22 -9.73 -3.38
N GLY A 69 28.07 -10.27 -2.93
CA GLY A 69 27.00 -9.52 -2.25
C GLY A 69 27.43 -8.79 -0.98
N PHE A 70 28.57 -9.21 -0.38
CA PHE A 70 29.07 -8.75 0.90
C PHE A 70 30.56 -8.40 0.83
N ASN A 71 31.00 -7.56 1.76
CA ASN A 71 32.42 -7.39 2.05
C ASN A 71 32.89 -8.45 3.08
N SER A 72 34.18 -8.44 3.40
CA SER A 72 34.78 -9.34 4.41
C SER A 72 34.25 -9.15 5.84
N LEU A 73 33.46 -8.10 6.10
CA LEU A 73 32.80 -7.83 7.39
C LEU A 73 31.34 -8.30 7.41
N GLY A 74 30.86 -8.98 6.37
CA GLY A 74 29.47 -9.45 6.29
C GLY A 74 28.46 -8.32 6.09
N LEU A 75 28.90 -7.12 5.67
CA LEU A 75 28.04 -5.98 5.33
C LEU A 75 27.68 -6.03 3.85
N GLY A 76 26.40 -5.77 3.54
CA GLY A 76 25.87 -5.77 2.18
C GLY A 76 26.51 -4.69 1.30
N ARG A 77 26.75 -5.03 0.04
CA ARG A 77 27.41 -4.17 -0.97
C ARG A 77 26.45 -3.67 -2.05
N GLY A 78 25.17 -3.67 -1.71
CA GLY A 78 24.08 -3.31 -2.59
C GLY A 78 24.15 -1.86 -3.08
N VAL A 79 23.70 -1.64 -4.31
CA VAL A 79 23.40 -0.33 -4.89
C VAL A 79 21.91 -0.32 -5.16
N SER A 80 21.19 0.52 -4.43
CA SER A 80 19.74 0.53 -4.45
C SER A 80 19.18 1.14 -5.75
N ALA A 81 18.14 0.52 -6.28
CA ALA A 81 17.46 0.93 -7.52
C ALA A 81 15.95 1.07 -7.27
N SER A 82 15.26 1.77 -8.16
CA SER A 82 13.80 1.94 -8.09
C SER A 82 13.09 1.58 -9.39
N MET A 83 11.95 0.92 -9.23
CA MET A 83 10.87 0.80 -10.19
C MET A 83 9.81 1.82 -9.77
N VAL A 84 9.50 2.80 -10.62
CA VAL A 84 8.72 3.99 -10.26
C VAL A 84 7.42 4.08 -11.07
N ASP A 85 6.29 4.35 -10.42
CA ASP A 85 5.00 4.67 -11.04
C ASP A 85 4.63 3.70 -12.17
N ASN A 86 4.51 2.42 -11.78
CA ASN A 86 4.61 1.24 -12.63
C ASN A 86 3.36 0.36 -12.42
N THR A 87 2.78 -0.21 -13.49
CA THR A 87 1.45 -0.83 -13.43
C THR A 87 1.37 -2.23 -14.03
N ASP A 88 0.78 -3.15 -13.30
CA ASP A 88 0.56 -4.54 -13.67
C ASP A 88 -0.92 -4.90 -13.80
N TYR A 89 -1.33 -5.48 -14.94
CA TYR A 89 -2.73 -5.82 -15.21
C TYR A 89 -2.95 -7.18 -15.89
N GLY A 90 -3.86 -8.01 -15.37
CA GLY A 90 -4.26 -9.25 -16.07
C GLY A 90 -3.15 -10.31 -16.20
N ASN A 91 -2.20 -10.36 -15.26
CA ASN A 91 -1.14 -11.38 -15.20
C ASN A 91 -1.43 -12.43 -14.12
N ALA A 92 -0.87 -13.65 -14.22
CA ALA A 92 -1.04 -14.63 -13.13
C ALA A 92 -0.21 -14.31 -11.88
N PHE A 93 0.97 -13.69 -12.02
CA PHE A 93 1.88 -13.36 -10.92
C PHE A 93 2.61 -12.03 -11.16
N VAL A 94 2.60 -11.15 -10.16
CA VAL A 94 3.36 -9.90 -10.13
C VAL A 94 4.33 -9.93 -8.94
N GLY A 95 5.62 -9.72 -9.15
CA GLY A 95 6.61 -9.71 -8.07
C GLY A 95 7.92 -10.44 -8.37
N HIS A 96 8.57 -11.00 -7.34
CA HIS A 96 9.91 -11.53 -7.47
C HIS A 96 10.12 -12.82 -6.67
N TYR A 97 10.89 -13.76 -7.22
CA TYR A 97 11.51 -14.78 -6.38
C TYR A 97 12.56 -14.19 -5.44
N ASN A 98 13.34 -13.20 -5.88
CA ASN A 98 14.30 -12.51 -5.01
C ASN A 98 14.44 -11.01 -5.37
N ALA A 99 13.65 -10.16 -4.72
CA ALA A 99 13.50 -8.75 -5.09
C ALA A 99 14.75 -7.89 -4.85
N GLY A 100 15.52 -8.18 -3.78
CA GLY A 100 16.82 -7.57 -3.57
C GLY A 100 16.81 -6.08 -3.18
N ASP A 101 17.62 -5.29 -3.87
CA ASP A 101 17.83 -3.84 -3.67
C ASP A 101 16.87 -2.98 -4.52
N ILE A 102 15.71 -3.52 -4.92
CA ILE A 102 14.71 -2.82 -5.75
C ILE A 102 13.57 -2.28 -4.89
N GLN A 103 13.38 -0.96 -4.93
CA GLN A 103 12.18 -0.29 -4.40
C GLN A 103 11.14 -0.13 -5.51
N HIS A 104 9.94 -0.60 -5.26
CA HIS A 104 8.74 -0.25 -6.02
C HIS A 104 8.11 0.98 -5.38
N ARG A 105 8.18 2.11 -6.06
CA ARG A 105 7.58 3.37 -5.65
C ARG A 105 6.40 3.67 -6.56
N GLY A 106 5.20 3.89 -6.02
CA GLY A 106 4.02 4.10 -6.88
C GLY A 106 3.67 2.87 -7.73
N HIS A 107 3.97 1.66 -7.26
CA HIS A 107 3.65 0.44 -8.01
C HIS A 107 2.17 0.05 -7.85
N ASN A 108 1.56 -0.43 -8.92
CA ASN A 108 0.14 -0.70 -8.96
C ASN A 108 -0.09 -2.08 -9.57
N ALA A 109 -0.91 -2.91 -8.96
CA ALA A 109 -1.30 -4.18 -9.55
C ALA A 109 -2.81 -4.37 -9.42
N TYR A 110 -3.48 -4.49 -10.58
CA TYR A 110 -4.92 -4.59 -10.73
C TYR A 110 -5.30 -5.84 -11.52
N SER A 111 -6.33 -6.56 -11.11
CA SER A 111 -6.90 -7.69 -11.88
C SER A 111 -5.88 -8.79 -12.22
N ASN A 112 -4.83 -8.95 -11.42
CA ASN A 112 -3.87 -10.05 -11.55
C ASN A 112 -4.31 -11.20 -10.64
N PHE A 113 -4.07 -12.46 -11.04
CA PHE A 113 -4.35 -13.59 -10.15
C PHE A 113 -3.53 -13.49 -8.84
N ASN A 114 -2.32 -12.91 -8.89
CA ASN A 114 -1.58 -12.46 -7.72
C ASN A 114 -0.97 -11.08 -7.97
N ASN A 115 -1.49 -10.06 -7.29
CA ASN A 115 -1.01 -8.68 -7.30
C ASN A 115 0.33 -8.50 -6.58
N LEU A 116 0.63 -9.39 -5.64
CA LEU A 116 1.91 -9.47 -4.97
C LEU A 116 2.27 -10.94 -4.73
N TYR A 117 3.30 -11.42 -5.42
CA TYR A 117 3.85 -12.77 -5.30
C TYR A 117 5.36 -12.69 -5.10
N TRP A 118 5.77 -12.54 -3.84
CA TRP A 118 7.17 -12.34 -3.45
C TRP A 118 7.65 -13.50 -2.59
N LYS A 119 8.66 -14.25 -3.04
CA LYS A 119 9.24 -15.36 -2.25
C LYS A 119 10.30 -14.87 -1.28
N GLU A 120 11.34 -14.21 -1.77
CA GLU A 120 12.48 -13.72 -1.01
C GLU A 120 12.68 -12.21 -1.22
N THR A 121 13.12 -11.52 -0.17
CA THR A 121 13.77 -10.20 -0.27
C THR A 121 14.64 -9.94 0.95
N LYS A 122 15.49 -8.91 0.83
CA LYS A 122 16.57 -8.52 1.75
C LYS A 122 16.45 -7.08 2.21
N ASN A 123 17.20 -6.73 3.24
CA ASN A 123 17.43 -5.38 3.73
C ASN A 123 18.13 -4.54 2.65
N PHE A 124 17.68 -3.32 2.36
CA PHE A 124 18.42 -2.44 1.45
C PHE A 124 19.82 -2.14 2.00
N ALA A 125 20.82 -2.08 1.12
CA ALA A 125 22.20 -1.83 1.57
C ALA A 125 22.40 -0.41 2.12
N ASN A 126 21.56 0.55 1.72
CA ASN A 126 21.51 1.88 2.34
C ASN A 126 20.87 1.89 3.75
N GLY A 127 20.32 0.76 4.21
CA GLY A 127 19.67 0.59 5.52
C GLY A 127 18.32 1.31 5.69
N CYS A 128 17.91 2.15 4.73
CA CYS A 128 16.79 3.08 4.85
C CYS A 128 15.63 2.79 3.90
N SER A 129 15.88 2.29 2.69
CA SER A 129 14.79 2.09 1.72
C SER A 129 13.91 0.88 2.05
N SER A 130 12.64 0.97 1.64
CA SER A 130 11.63 -0.08 1.68
C SER A 130 11.35 -0.61 0.27
N HIS A 131 10.86 -1.85 0.17
CA HIS A 131 10.55 -2.47 -1.13
C HIS A 131 9.29 -1.95 -1.77
N LEU A 132 8.31 -1.52 -0.99
CA LEU A 132 7.07 -0.90 -1.48
C LEU A 132 6.90 0.47 -0.82
N LEU A 133 6.61 1.50 -1.62
CA LEU A 133 6.41 2.88 -1.20
C LEU A 133 5.25 3.49 -2.01
N GLY A 134 4.09 3.71 -1.38
CA GLY A 134 2.92 4.31 -2.03
C GLY A 134 2.32 3.46 -3.16
N ALA A 135 2.18 2.15 -2.93
CA ALA A 135 1.68 1.19 -3.91
C ALA A 135 0.16 0.95 -3.78
N SER A 136 -0.52 0.64 -4.91
CA SER A 136 -1.97 0.37 -4.98
C SER A 136 -2.26 -1.06 -5.45
N TYR A 137 -3.26 -1.72 -4.86
CA TYR A 137 -3.58 -3.14 -5.12
C TYR A 137 -5.09 -3.41 -5.07
N ALA A 138 -5.66 -3.83 -6.21
CA ALA A 138 -7.06 -4.21 -6.33
C ALA A 138 -7.25 -5.44 -7.25
N ASP A 139 -8.37 -6.13 -7.14
CA ASP A 139 -8.76 -7.20 -8.07
C ASP A 139 -7.83 -8.43 -8.15
N GLY A 140 -7.09 -8.75 -7.07
CA GLY A 140 -6.16 -9.87 -7.07
C GLY A 140 -5.65 -10.28 -5.70
N ASN A 141 -5.02 -11.47 -5.63
CA ASN A 141 -4.51 -12.03 -4.37
C ASN A 141 -3.19 -11.39 -3.93
N LEU A 142 -3.00 -11.25 -2.61
CA LEU A 142 -1.71 -10.93 -1.99
C LEU A 142 -1.07 -12.23 -1.47
N ALA A 143 -0.51 -13.03 -2.38
CA ALA A 143 0.06 -14.35 -2.05
C ALA A 143 1.44 -14.23 -1.39
N LEU A 144 1.43 -14.36 -0.06
CA LEU A 144 2.65 -14.35 0.77
C LEU A 144 3.25 -15.75 0.90
N SER A 145 4.57 -15.83 0.77
CA SER A 145 5.28 -17.10 1.01
C SER A 145 5.19 -17.52 2.48
N THR A 146 5.08 -18.83 2.70
CA THR A 146 4.95 -19.44 4.03
C THR A 146 6.08 -18.98 4.97
N GLY A 147 5.71 -18.36 6.09
CA GLY A 147 6.67 -17.91 7.11
C GLY A 147 7.13 -16.45 7.00
N ARG A 148 6.60 -15.67 6.04
CA ARG A 148 6.87 -14.23 5.94
C ARG A 148 5.63 -13.41 6.28
N ILE A 149 5.80 -12.48 7.21
CA ILE A 149 4.83 -11.41 7.48
C ILE A 149 4.94 -10.38 6.34
N LEU A 150 3.89 -9.59 6.11
CA LEU A 150 3.97 -8.32 5.38
C LEU A 150 4.34 -7.16 6.33
N PRO A 151 5.60 -6.71 6.29
CA PRO A 151 5.96 -5.35 6.69
C PRO A 151 6.62 -4.59 5.53
N LEU A 152 6.30 -4.95 4.27
CA LEU A 152 6.91 -4.32 3.08
C LEU A 152 6.46 -2.86 2.85
N VAL A 153 5.41 -2.40 3.55
CA VAL A 153 4.91 -1.01 3.47
C VAL A 153 5.72 -0.11 4.39
N GLY A 154 6.88 0.32 3.89
CA GLY A 154 7.59 1.45 4.45
C GLY A 154 7.19 2.72 3.71
N GLY A 155 6.03 3.29 4.05
CA GLY A 155 5.60 4.59 3.54
C GLY A 155 6.19 5.74 4.35
N CYS A 156 7.02 6.59 3.73
CA CYS A 156 7.34 7.94 4.24
C CYS A 156 6.56 9.05 3.48
N GLY A 157 5.64 8.67 2.58
CA GLY A 157 4.80 9.62 1.83
C GLY A 157 3.50 10.01 2.54
N SER A 158 3.13 9.31 3.61
CA SER A 158 1.96 9.62 4.43
C SER A 158 2.41 10.08 5.81
N ARG A 159 1.63 10.95 6.46
CA ARG A 159 1.82 11.31 7.89
C ARG A 159 1.47 10.14 8.84
N ILE A 160 1.59 8.91 8.37
CA ILE A 160 1.38 7.67 9.10
C ILE A 160 2.66 7.39 9.91
N SER A 161 2.78 8.17 10.96
CA SER A 161 2.74 7.66 12.32
C SER A 161 3.21 6.20 12.53
N THR A 162 4.21 6.04 13.39
CA THR A 162 4.77 4.74 13.80
C THR A 162 3.70 3.69 14.15
N PRO A 163 3.99 2.38 14.09
CA PRO A 163 3.01 1.33 14.44
C PRO A 163 2.29 1.56 15.79
N LYS A 164 2.97 2.14 16.78
CA LYS A 164 2.38 2.58 18.06
C LYS A 164 1.14 3.47 17.90
N THR A 165 1.12 4.37 16.93
CA THR A 165 0.03 5.33 16.73
C THR A 165 -1.19 4.71 16.05
N VAL A 166 -1.01 3.60 15.33
CA VAL A 166 -2.13 2.82 14.77
C VAL A 166 -2.78 1.96 15.87
N MET A 167 -1.98 1.49 16.83
CA MET A 167 -2.41 0.73 18.00
C MET A 167 -3.33 1.53 18.95
N ASP A 168 -3.23 2.86 18.95
CA ASP A 168 -4.07 3.76 19.73
C ASP A 168 -5.46 4.02 19.10
N GLY A 169 -5.88 3.22 18.11
CA GLY A 169 -7.21 3.27 17.49
C GLY A 169 -7.30 4.13 16.23
N GLY A 170 -6.17 4.52 15.64
CA GLY A 170 -6.12 5.23 14.36
C GLY A 170 -6.51 4.34 13.17
N GLN A 171 -7.18 4.92 12.17
CA GLN A 171 -7.28 4.29 10.85
C GLN A 171 -6.06 4.66 10.01
N LEU A 172 -5.50 3.67 9.32
CA LEU A 172 -4.55 3.88 8.24
C LEU A 172 -5.34 4.24 6.99
N ALA A 173 -5.32 5.51 6.59
CA ALA A 173 -5.70 5.88 5.22
C ALA A 173 -4.83 5.10 4.23
N ASP A 174 -5.43 4.67 3.12
CA ASP A 174 -4.78 3.90 2.04
C ASP A 174 -4.14 2.57 2.47
N SER A 175 -4.54 2.02 3.62
CA SER A 175 -4.09 0.70 4.05
C SER A 175 -4.74 -0.42 3.24
N PHE A 176 -3.90 -1.31 2.71
CA PHE A 176 -4.34 -2.55 2.08
C PHE A 176 -4.91 -3.59 3.07
N PHE A 177 -4.75 -3.40 4.39
CA PHE A 177 -5.45 -4.15 5.44
C PHE A 177 -6.82 -3.52 5.75
N PRO A 178 -7.83 -4.30 6.21
CA PRO A 178 -9.12 -3.74 6.61
C PRO A 178 -9.00 -2.79 7.82
N PRO A 179 -9.96 -1.85 8.00
CA PRO A 179 -9.91 -0.88 9.10
C PRO A 179 -9.67 -1.51 10.48
N GLY A 180 -8.63 -1.04 11.16
CA GLY A 180 -8.23 -1.50 12.49
C GLY A 180 -7.33 -2.75 12.51
N TYR A 181 -6.83 -3.22 11.37
CA TYR A 181 -5.81 -4.26 11.25
C TYR A 181 -4.50 -3.69 10.66
N VAL A 182 -3.37 -4.24 11.11
CA VAL A 182 -2.02 -3.71 10.83
C VAL A 182 -1.02 -4.79 10.42
N SER A 183 -1.45 -6.05 10.37
CA SER A 183 -0.60 -7.18 10.01
C SER A 183 -1.44 -8.34 9.47
N LEU A 184 -0.85 -9.08 8.53
CA LEU A 184 -1.36 -10.33 7.97
C LEU A 184 -0.26 -11.39 8.02
N VAL A 185 -0.64 -12.61 8.33
CA VAL A 185 0.23 -13.80 8.24
C VAL A 185 -0.59 -15.01 7.79
N SER A 186 0.04 -16.08 7.30
CA SER A 186 -0.66 -17.32 6.93
C SER A 186 -1.45 -17.92 8.11
N ASP A 187 -2.62 -18.45 7.77
CA ASP A 187 -3.50 -19.35 8.55
C ASP A 187 -2.76 -20.39 9.42
N LYS A 188 -1.60 -20.85 8.96
CA LYS A 188 -0.72 -21.81 9.63
C LYS A 188 -0.23 -21.36 11.01
N PHE A 189 -0.32 -20.09 11.38
CA PHE A 189 0.11 -19.58 12.70
C PHE A 189 -1.05 -19.39 13.68
N SER A 190 -1.93 -20.39 13.75
CA SER A 190 -3.17 -20.38 14.53
C SER A 190 -2.99 -20.10 16.03
N TYR A 191 -1.79 -20.26 16.59
CA TYR A 191 -1.49 -19.85 17.97
C TYR A 191 -1.83 -18.37 18.25
N LEU A 192 -1.74 -17.50 17.24
CA LEU A 192 -2.10 -16.08 17.33
C LEU A 192 -3.58 -15.85 17.66
N LEU A 193 -4.46 -16.77 17.25
CA LEU A 193 -5.90 -16.70 17.52
C LEU A 193 -6.23 -17.00 18.99
N GLY A 194 -5.33 -17.70 19.69
CA GLY A 194 -5.45 -18.01 21.12
C GLY A 194 -4.93 -16.92 22.07
N LEU A 195 -4.44 -15.79 21.55
CA LEU A 195 -3.88 -14.74 22.40
C LEU A 195 -4.96 -14.00 23.21
N PRO A 196 -4.73 -13.70 24.52
CA PRO A 196 -5.62 -12.93 25.36
C PRO A 196 -6.03 -11.59 24.74
N GLY A 197 -7.33 -11.27 24.83
CA GLY A 197 -7.90 -10.08 24.19
C GLY A 197 -8.19 -10.25 22.69
N SER A 198 -7.93 -11.42 22.11
CA SER A 198 -8.18 -11.75 20.70
C SER A 198 -7.66 -10.68 19.71
N PRO A 199 -6.35 -10.33 19.77
CA PRO A 199 -5.75 -9.32 18.90
C PRO A 199 -5.72 -9.73 17.42
N CYS A 200 -5.97 -11.00 17.10
CA CYS A 200 -5.92 -11.56 15.76
C CYS A 200 -7.17 -12.39 15.44
N ILE A 201 -7.62 -12.36 14.19
CA ILE A 201 -8.77 -13.12 13.67
C ILE A 201 -8.41 -13.80 12.33
N VAL A 202 -9.19 -14.80 11.92
CA VAL A 202 -9.15 -15.31 10.55
C VAL A 202 -9.76 -14.31 9.57
N SER A 203 -9.18 -14.17 8.38
CA SER A 203 -9.57 -13.19 7.37
C SER A 203 -10.77 -13.62 6.52
N THR A 204 -11.39 -14.77 6.80
CA THR A 204 -12.49 -15.35 6.01
C THR A 204 -13.69 -14.40 5.86
N ALA A 205 -13.91 -13.51 6.83
CA ALA A 205 -14.88 -12.42 6.77
C ALA A 205 -14.63 -11.40 5.64
N TYR A 206 -13.42 -11.36 5.07
CA TYR A 206 -13.01 -10.50 3.95
C TYR A 206 -12.78 -11.28 2.65
N GLY A 207 -13.25 -12.53 2.58
CA GLY A 207 -13.11 -13.40 1.41
C GLY A 207 -11.66 -13.77 1.09
N ASN A 208 -11.36 -13.89 -0.21
CA ASN A 208 -10.11 -14.48 -0.69
C ASN A 208 -8.94 -13.49 -0.74
N ARG A 209 -9.19 -12.17 -0.56
CA ARG A 209 -8.19 -11.09 -0.67
C ARG A 209 -6.92 -11.32 0.16
N TYR A 210 -7.07 -12.01 1.29
CA TYR A 210 -6.00 -12.32 2.24
C TYR A 210 -5.73 -13.83 2.38
N ASP A 211 -6.17 -14.64 1.42
CA ASP A 211 -5.88 -16.09 1.32
C ASP A 211 -6.22 -16.90 2.60
N GLY A 212 -7.33 -16.56 3.26
CA GLY A 212 -7.76 -17.18 4.52
C GLY A 212 -6.84 -16.93 5.73
N GLY A 213 -5.82 -16.07 5.57
CA GLY A 213 -4.80 -15.78 6.58
C GLY A 213 -5.32 -15.13 7.87
N ILE A 214 -4.41 -14.90 8.80
CA ILE A 214 -4.70 -14.32 10.12
C ILE A 214 -4.39 -12.81 10.07
N LEU A 215 -5.43 -11.99 10.23
CA LEU A 215 -5.33 -10.54 10.36
C LEU A 215 -5.18 -10.17 11.84
N CYS A 216 -4.19 -9.32 12.15
CA CYS A 216 -3.90 -8.86 13.51
C CYS A 216 -4.06 -7.34 13.63
N ARG A 217 -4.68 -6.92 14.74
CA ARG A 217 -4.75 -5.53 15.22
C ARG A 217 -3.43 -5.04 15.80
N VAL A 218 -2.52 -5.98 16.05
CA VAL A 218 -1.17 -5.75 16.58
C VAL A 218 -0.11 -5.99 15.50
N PRO A 219 1.01 -5.26 15.51
CA PRO A 219 2.12 -5.51 14.59
C PRO A 219 2.68 -6.91 14.81
N LEU A 220 3.06 -7.55 13.72
CA LEU A 220 3.84 -8.79 13.75
C LEU A 220 5.27 -8.55 13.26
N ARG A 221 6.22 -9.28 13.86
CA ARG A 221 7.63 -9.34 13.48
C ARG A 221 8.05 -10.77 13.19
N SER A 222 9.01 -10.93 12.29
CA SER A 222 9.50 -12.26 11.92
C SER A 222 10.55 -12.71 12.92
N LEU A 223 10.31 -13.84 13.57
CA LEU A 223 11.33 -14.56 14.33
C LEU A 223 11.71 -15.81 13.52
N LYS A 224 13.01 -15.97 13.27
CA LYS A 224 13.55 -17.09 12.49
C LYS A 224 14.61 -17.81 13.31
N VAL A 225 14.61 -19.13 13.22
CA VAL A 225 15.58 -20.03 13.86
C VAL A 225 16.20 -20.85 12.74
N TYR A 226 17.37 -20.43 12.25
CA TYR A 226 18.13 -21.15 11.24
C TYR A 226 18.86 -22.32 11.89
N SER A 227 18.73 -23.49 11.29
CA SER A 227 19.28 -24.74 11.83
C SER A 227 20.45 -25.23 10.99
N GLN A 228 21.53 -25.61 11.66
CA GLN A 228 22.67 -26.29 11.04
C GLN A 228 22.48 -27.81 11.13
N ASN A 229 22.82 -28.53 10.04
CA ASN A 229 22.84 -30.00 9.96
C ASN A 229 21.49 -30.72 10.19
N LEU A 230 20.35 -30.05 9.95
CA LEU A 230 19.05 -30.71 9.81
C LEU A 230 18.70 -30.97 8.34
N VAL A 231 17.84 -31.96 8.11
CA VAL A 231 17.21 -32.28 6.82
C VAL A 231 15.73 -32.56 7.04
N SER A 232 14.88 -32.35 6.04
CA SER A 232 13.43 -32.27 6.27
C SER A 232 12.79 -33.56 6.78
N PHE A 233 13.31 -34.72 6.39
CA PHE A 233 12.81 -36.01 6.86
C PHE A 233 13.09 -36.29 8.36
N SER A 234 14.14 -35.69 8.94
CA SER A 234 14.54 -35.91 10.33
C SER A 234 14.33 -34.70 11.25
N ALA A 235 13.98 -33.54 10.68
CA ALA A 235 13.76 -32.33 11.43
C ALA A 235 12.54 -32.45 12.37
N PRO A 236 12.69 -32.15 13.67
CA PRO A 236 11.56 -32.09 14.59
C PRO A 236 10.69 -30.84 14.33
N TYR A 237 9.53 -30.78 14.98
CA TYR A 237 8.76 -29.53 15.04
C TYR A 237 9.41 -28.58 16.05
N LEU A 238 9.31 -27.27 15.78
CA LEU A 238 9.60 -26.24 16.77
C LEU A 238 8.32 -25.92 17.53
N ILE A 239 8.30 -26.15 18.84
CA ILE A 239 7.17 -25.79 19.69
C ILE A 239 7.37 -24.35 20.16
N VAL A 240 6.39 -23.49 19.87
CA VAL A 240 6.25 -22.14 20.43
C VAL A 240 5.26 -22.17 21.59
N GLU A 241 5.60 -21.49 22.67
CA GLU A 241 4.79 -21.28 23.87
C GLU A 241 4.82 -19.78 24.20
N VAL A 242 3.66 -19.16 24.43
CA VAL A 242 3.52 -17.70 24.55
C VAL A 242 2.85 -17.29 25.85
N TRP A 243 3.42 -16.31 26.54
CA TRP A 243 2.79 -15.58 27.64
C TRP A 243 2.63 -14.12 27.21
N TYR A 244 1.39 -13.73 26.92
CA TYR A 244 1.08 -12.49 26.22
C TYR A 244 0.79 -11.36 27.21
N GLY A 245 1.73 -10.41 27.32
CA GLY A 245 1.57 -9.24 28.20
C GLY A 245 1.78 -9.57 29.67
N ARG A 246 2.43 -10.71 29.96
CA ARG A 246 2.71 -11.20 31.31
C ARG A 246 4.01 -12.01 31.33
N ALA A 247 4.63 -12.07 32.50
CA ALA A 247 5.83 -12.87 32.72
C ALA A 247 5.59 -14.36 32.44
N GLN A 248 6.66 -15.06 32.03
CA GLN A 248 6.70 -16.50 31.79
C GLN A 248 6.49 -17.31 33.09
N SER A 249 5.22 -17.46 33.48
CA SER A 249 4.82 -18.12 34.73
C SER A 249 3.49 -18.86 34.57
N GLY A 250 3.43 -20.06 35.15
CA GLY A 250 2.34 -21.01 34.93
C GLY A 250 2.28 -21.49 33.47
N SER A 251 1.12 -22.04 33.07
CA SER A 251 0.86 -22.43 31.69
C SER A 251 0.95 -21.24 30.71
N PRO A 252 1.42 -21.45 29.47
CA PRO A 252 1.33 -20.44 28.42
C PRO A 252 -0.13 -20.13 28.07
N ASP A 253 -0.38 -18.94 27.53
CA ASP A 253 -1.68 -18.52 27.02
C ASP A 253 -2.02 -19.21 25.69
N SER A 254 -1.00 -19.44 24.85
CA SER A 254 -1.13 -20.15 23.58
C SER A 254 0.13 -20.94 23.25
N SER A 255 -0.01 -22.02 22.48
CA SER A 255 1.10 -22.85 22.02
C SER A 255 0.78 -23.57 20.72
N GLN A 256 1.81 -23.81 19.90
CA GLN A 256 1.69 -24.54 18.63
C GLN A 256 3.02 -25.21 18.23
N SER A 257 2.92 -26.31 17.48
CA SER A 257 4.04 -26.90 16.75
C SER A 257 4.18 -26.29 15.35
N ILE A 258 5.33 -25.67 15.08
CA ILE A 258 5.71 -25.09 13.79
C ILE A 258 6.54 -26.11 13.01
N PRO A 259 6.18 -26.44 11.74
CA PRO A 259 6.92 -27.39 10.92
C PRO A 259 8.29 -26.83 10.50
N PHE A 260 9.19 -27.73 10.13
CA PHE A 260 10.46 -27.38 9.51
C PHE A 260 10.25 -26.74 8.13
N HIS A 261 10.90 -25.61 7.89
CA HIS A 261 10.93 -24.90 6.62
C HIS A 261 12.26 -25.23 5.91
N GLN A 262 12.17 -26.11 4.92
CA GLN A 262 13.27 -26.42 4.01
C GLN A 262 13.29 -25.44 2.83
N ILE A 263 14.48 -24.99 2.44
CA ILE A 263 14.72 -24.20 1.21
C ILE A 263 15.56 -25.07 0.26
N GLY A 264 15.02 -25.37 -0.92
CA GLY A 264 15.62 -26.34 -1.85
C GLY A 264 15.41 -27.80 -1.43
N GLY A 265 16.20 -28.70 -2.01
CA GLY A 265 16.34 -30.09 -1.57
C GLY A 265 17.24 -30.25 -0.34
N ASP A 266 17.43 -31.49 0.13
CA ASP A 266 18.31 -31.77 1.27
C ASP A 266 19.75 -31.36 0.95
N PHE A 267 20.35 -30.57 1.83
CA PHE A 267 21.68 -29.96 1.68
C PHE A 267 21.84 -28.98 0.51
N GLU A 268 20.76 -28.54 -0.16
CA GLU A 268 20.84 -27.52 -1.22
C GLU A 268 20.94 -26.08 -0.68
N SER A 269 20.50 -25.84 0.57
CA SER A 269 20.65 -24.55 1.24
C SER A 269 21.01 -24.70 2.72
N ASP A 270 22.00 -23.93 3.16
CA ASP A 270 22.34 -23.75 4.58
C ASP A 270 21.29 -22.92 5.34
N LYS A 271 20.28 -22.39 4.64
CA LYS A 271 19.33 -21.39 5.17
C LYS A 271 17.94 -21.94 5.55
N GLN A 272 17.92 -23.19 5.99
CA GLN A 272 16.74 -23.92 6.44
C GLN A 272 16.55 -23.83 7.96
N GLY A 273 15.35 -24.17 8.46
CA GLY A 273 15.04 -24.11 9.89
C GLY A 273 13.57 -23.84 10.17
N TYR A 274 13.28 -22.81 10.95
CA TYR A 274 11.92 -22.44 11.37
C TYR A 274 11.68 -20.95 11.25
N SER A 275 10.45 -20.55 10.95
CA SER A 275 10.03 -19.17 10.80
C SER A 275 8.63 -19.00 11.39
N LEU A 276 8.46 -18.04 12.29
CA LEU A 276 7.18 -17.73 12.93
C LEU A 276 6.99 -16.21 13.09
N PRO A 277 5.74 -15.73 13.11
CA PRO A 277 5.45 -14.39 13.60
C PRO A 277 5.65 -14.32 15.12
N VAL A 278 5.90 -13.12 15.64
CA VAL A 278 5.80 -12.74 17.06
C VAL A 278 5.23 -11.33 17.17
N VAL A 279 4.62 -10.98 18.30
CA VAL A 279 4.22 -9.61 18.62
C VAL A 279 5.40 -8.94 19.34
N PRO A 280 5.90 -7.77 18.88
CA PRO A 280 6.94 -7.03 19.58
C PRO A 280 6.38 -6.40 20.86
N GLY A 281 7.13 -6.52 21.96
CA GLY A 281 6.80 -6.05 23.30
C GLY A 281 7.70 -6.73 24.33
N ALA A 282 8.32 -5.95 25.23
CA ALA A 282 9.19 -6.48 26.28
C ALA A 282 8.42 -7.31 27.34
N GLU A 283 7.11 -7.11 27.40
CA GLU A 283 6.12 -7.81 28.22
C GLU A 283 5.67 -9.16 27.62
N HIS A 284 5.86 -9.37 26.32
CA HIS A 284 5.51 -10.62 25.65
C HIS A 284 6.67 -11.62 25.79
N HIS A 285 6.40 -12.76 26.42
CA HIS A 285 7.39 -13.82 26.59
C HIS A 285 7.12 -15.00 25.67
N TYR A 286 8.14 -15.38 24.91
CA TYR A 286 8.15 -16.50 23.99
C TYR A 286 9.15 -17.55 24.49
N LYS A 287 8.70 -18.79 24.62
CA LYS A 287 9.58 -19.95 24.80
C LYS A 287 9.57 -20.80 23.53
N LEU A 288 10.77 -21.11 23.03
CA LEU A 288 10.97 -22.03 21.91
C LEU A 288 11.70 -23.30 22.37
N ARG A 289 11.26 -24.46 21.87
CA ARG A 289 11.89 -25.76 22.12
C ARG A 289 11.64 -26.73 20.97
N LEU A 290 12.55 -27.66 20.73
CA LEU A 290 12.30 -28.74 19.76
C LEU A 290 11.28 -29.75 20.32
N SER A 291 10.55 -30.42 19.44
CA SER A 291 9.58 -31.46 19.80
C SER A 291 10.23 -32.83 20.10
N SER A 292 11.53 -32.97 19.91
CA SER A 292 12.30 -34.20 20.12
C SER A 292 13.46 -34.00 21.10
N GLY A 293 14.02 -35.10 21.58
CA GLY A 293 15.11 -35.10 22.56
C GLY A 293 14.67 -34.51 23.90
N ASP A 294 15.54 -33.67 24.48
CA ASP A 294 15.26 -32.84 25.67
C ASP A 294 14.58 -31.50 25.31
N GLY A 295 14.35 -31.23 24.02
CA GLY A 295 13.84 -29.96 23.50
C GLY A 295 14.88 -28.86 23.34
N THR A 296 16.17 -29.14 23.56
CA THR A 296 17.27 -28.17 23.40
C THR A 296 17.40 -27.67 21.97
N ILE A 297 17.60 -26.36 21.83
CA ILE A 297 18.01 -25.71 20.58
C ILE A 297 19.52 -25.48 20.67
N PRO A 298 20.35 -25.97 19.73
CA PRO A 298 21.80 -25.80 19.77
C PRO A 298 22.22 -24.33 19.77
N ALA A 299 23.18 -23.96 20.63
CA ALA A 299 23.72 -22.59 20.68
C ALA A 299 24.54 -22.17 19.45
N THR A 300 24.88 -23.13 18.57
CA THR A 300 25.48 -22.85 17.26
C THR A 300 24.45 -22.47 16.20
N TRP A 301 23.16 -22.73 16.44
CA TRP A 301 22.09 -22.28 15.57
C TRP A 301 21.88 -20.78 15.72
N VAL A 302 21.29 -20.19 14.68
CA VAL A 302 21.27 -18.75 14.51
C VAL A 302 19.83 -18.27 14.56
N VAL A 303 19.54 -17.35 15.49
CA VAL A 303 18.20 -16.80 15.72
C VAL A 303 18.17 -15.34 15.28
N GLU A 304 17.14 -14.96 14.53
CA GLU A 304 16.99 -13.63 13.95
C GLU A 304 15.60 -13.08 14.26
N PHE A 305 15.54 -11.95 14.98
CA PHE A 305 14.33 -11.22 15.35
C PHE A 305 14.24 -9.90 14.58
N SER A 306 13.45 -9.85 13.51
CA SER A 306 13.34 -8.68 12.65
C SER A 306 12.66 -7.47 13.33
N ASP A 307 13.06 -6.26 12.95
CA ASP A 307 12.23 -5.03 13.01
C ASP A 307 11.16 -5.03 11.89
N GLU A 308 10.46 -3.91 11.66
CA GLU A 308 9.43 -3.79 10.61
C GLU A 308 10.00 -4.18 9.24
N VAL A 309 10.78 -3.29 8.62
CA VAL A 309 11.45 -3.58 7.36
C VAL A 309 12.84 -4.05 7.74
N VAL A 310 13.06 -5.37 7.78
CA VAL A 310 14.32 -6.04 8.17
C VAL A 310 15.53 -5.12 7.93
N GLY A 311 16.01 -4.45 8.98
CA GLY A 311 16.66 -3.14 8.91
C GLY A 311 17.20 -2.70 10.28
N ASN A 312 17.66 -1.44 10.36
CA ASN A 312 17.86 -0.74 11.64
C ASN A 312 17.37 0.71 11.52
N ARG A 313 16.37 1.00 10.67
CA ARG A 313 15.91 2.38 10.42
C ARG A 313 14.92 2.86 11.47
N TRP A 314 14.22 1.92 12.09
CA TRP A 314 13.14 2.17 13.02
C TRP A 314 13.63 2.29 14.47
N GLU A 315 12.70 2.45 15.40
CA GLU A 315 13.01 2.36 16.82
C GLU A 315 13.31 0.92 17.22
N VAL A 316 14.16 0.75 18.23
CA VAL A 316 14.51 -0.58 18.73
C VAL A 316 13.27 -1.21 19.37
N GLU A 317 12.86 -2.35 18.83
CA GLU A 317 11.82 -3.19 19.40
C GLU A 317 12.43 -4.33 20.20
N TYR A 318 11.63 -4.90 21.09
CA TYR A 318 12.05 -5.92 22.03
C TYR A 318 11.08 -7.08 22.08
N ILE A 319 11.59 -8.27 22.38
CA ILE A 319 10.80 -9.43 22.84
C ILE A 319 11.52 -10.09 24.00
N ASN A 320 10.80 -10.79 24.86
CA ASN A 320 11.41 -11.66 25.85
C ASN A 320 11.46 -13.09 25.30
N LEU A 321 12.65 -13.56 24.90
CA LEU A 321 12.86 -14.83 24.22
C LEU A 321 13.70 -15.79 25.07
N SER A 322 13.08 -16.90 25.45
CA SER A 322 13.76 -18.06 26.04
C SER A 322 13.82 -19.21 25.03
N LEU A 323 14.99 -19.84 24.94
CA LEU A 323 15.13 -21.18 24.36
C LEU A 323 15.12 -22.18 25.52
N ASN A 324 14.80 -23.45 25.25
CA ASN A 324 14.54 -24.43 26.31
C ASN A 324 15.60 -24.52 27.42
N ASN A 325 16.86 -24.32 27.04
CA ASN A 325 18.05 -24.49 27.87
C ASN A 325 18.79 -23.18 28.21
N TYR A 326 18.44 -22.04 27.60
CA TYR A 326 19.05 -20.73 27.92
C TYR A 326 18.19 -19.54 27.46
N MET A 327 18.40 -18.38 28.10
CA MET A 327 17.76 -17.12 27.73
C MET A 327 18.57 -16.42 26.64
N CYS A 328 17.92 -15.89 25.59
CA CYS A 328 18.58 -15.08 24.58
C CYS A 328 18.80 -13.64 25.06
N GLY A 329 19.57 -12.84 24.30
CA GLY A 329 19.78 -11.43 24.61
C GLY A 329 20.23 -11.19 26.06
N ASN A 330 19.76 -10.12 26.69
CA ASN A 330 20.06 -9.81 28.09
C ASN A 330 18.98 -10.38 29.02
N ASN A 331 19.25 -11.55 29.62
CA ASN A 331 18.31 -12.27 30.50
C ASN A 331 16.92 -12.53 29.85
N GLY A 332 16.91 -12.82 28.55
CA GLY A 332 15.69 -13.04 27.76
C GLY A 332 15.35 -11.86 26.87
N LEU A 333 15.72 -10.64 27.27
CA LEU A 333 15.39 -9.45 26.50
C LEU A 333 16.28 -9.36 25.24
N VAL A 334 15.67 -9.66 24.10
CA VAL A 334 16.24 -9.57 22.75
C VAL A 334 15.78 -8.27 22.13
N ASN A 335 16.65 -7.63 21.33
CA ASN A 335 16.36 -6.41 20.59
C ASN A 335 16.38 -6.66 19.07
N SER A 336 15.65 -5.86 18.29
CA SER A 336 15.52 -6.03 16.83
C SER A 336 16.79 -5.65 16.04
N HIS A 337 17.69 -4.85 16.62
CA HIS A 337 18.95 -4.39 16.01
C HIS A 337 20.17 -5.28 16.31
N HIS A 338 19.95 -6.46 16.89
CA HIS A 338 21.00 -7.47 17.13
C HIS A 338 21.84 -7.75 15.87
N ASP A 339 23.08 -8.23 16.05
CA ASP A 339 23.96 -8.46 14.90
C ASP A 339 23.35 -9.44 13.89
N ARG A 340 23.29 -8.99 12.63
CA ARG A 340 22.84 -9.77 11.47
C ARG A 340 23.84 -9.80 10.33
N ARG A 341 25.11 -9.46 10.58
CA ARG A 341 26.20 -9.76 9.66
C ARG A 341 26.24 -11.26 9.39
N PHE A 342 26.56 -11.64 8.16
CA PHE A 342 26.63 -13.03 7.69
C PHE A 342 25.29 -13.80 7.65
N MET A 343 24.17 -13.15 8.02
CA MET A 343 22.80 -13.65 7.83
C MET A 343 22.05 -12.83 6.78
N TRP A 344 21.59 -13.43 5.68
CA TRP A 344 20.70 -12.72 4.75
C TRP A 344 19.74 -13.63 3.99
N SER A 345 18.77 -13.03 3.31
CA SER A 345 17.84 -13.68 2.38
C SER A 345 18.46 -14.06 1.04
N GLY A 346 17.75 -14.89 0.28
CA GLY A 346 18.29 -15.56 -0.90
C GLY A 346 18.99 -16.87 -0.53
N ASP A 347 19.05 -17.76 -1.51
CA ASP A 347 19.31 -19.20 -1.29
C ASP A 347 20.73 -19.54 -0.78
N GLN A 348 21.67 -18.58 -0.77
CA GLN A 348 23.12 -18.80 -0.63
C GLN A 348 23.85 -17.84 0.35
N PHE A 349 23.14 -17.18 1.28
CA PHE A 349 23.73 -16.09 2.10
C PHE A 349 23.65 -16.30 3.62
N MET A 350 23.88 -17.53 4.06
CA MET A 350 24.27 -17.86 5.45
C MET A 350 25.72 -18.39 5.42
N SER A 351 26.69 -17.61 5.87
CA SER A 351 28.10 -18.03 5.80
C SER A 351 28.56 -18.74 7.08
N ASN A 352 29.71 -19.43 7.02
CA ASN A 352 30.23 -20.18 8.17
C ASN A 352 30.49 -19.32 9.40
N GLU A 353 30.81 -18.04 9.19
CA GLU A 353 31.03 -17.03 10.22
C GLU A 353 29.76 -16.71 11.03
N ALA A 354 28.56 -16.98 10.52
CA ALA A 354 27.31 -16.74 11.23
C ALA A 354 27.10 -17.69 12.42
N TRP A 355 27.34 -19.00 12.22
CA TRP A 355 26.91 -20.04 13.15
C TRP A 355 27.53 -19.89 14.55
N GLY A 356 26.68 -19.60 15.54
CA GLY A 356 27.04 -19.35 16.94
C GLY A 356 27.57 -17.94 17.26
N ASN A 357 27.96 -17.15 16.25
CA ASN A 357 28.63 -15.85 16.43
C ASN A 357 27.73 -14.64 16.16
N THR A 358 26.62 -14.82 15.43
CA THR A 358 25.69 -13.75 15.04
C THR A 358 24.25 -14.10 15.47
N GLY A 359 23.34 -13.13 15.45
CA GLY A 359 21.94 -13.31 15.81
C GLY A 359 21.57 -12.95 17.25
N ALA A 360 20.27 -12.90 17.50
CA ALA A 360 19.61 -12.54 18.76
C ALA A 360 20.03 -13.37 19.99
N CYS A 361 20.57 -14.57 19.74
CA CYS A 361 20.96 -15.54 20.75
C CYS A 361 22.47 -15.87 20.73
N ALA A 362 23.29 -15.08 20.02
CA ALA A 362 24.74 -15.27 19.95
C ALA A 362 25.39 -15.20 21.33
N ALA A 363 26.30 -16.14 21.63
CA ALA A 363 26.92 -16.26 22.95
C ALA A 363 27.81 -15.05 23.29
N ASP A 364 28.66 -14.64 22.34
CA ASP A 364 29.65 -13.56 22.53
C ASP A 364 29.10 -12.16 22.19
N LYS A 365 27.78 -12.03 21.97
CA LYS A 365 27.03 -10.79 21.68
C LYS A 365 27.87 -9.71 20.97
N PRO A 366 28.07 -9.82 19.65
CA PRO A 366 28.59 -8.71 18.88
C PRO A 366 27.69 -7.49 19.08
N GLY A 367 28.29 -6.30 19.09
CA GLY A 367 27.54 -5.06 19.33
C GLY A 367 26.38 -4.89 18.36
N ASP A 368 25.23 -4.43 18.88
CA ASP A 368 24.04 -4.15 18.09
C ASP A 368 24.38 -3.23 16.91
N LEU A 369 23.72 -3.47 15.77
CA LEU A 369 23.96 -2.67 14.59
C LEU A 369 23.39 -1.25 14.78
N PRO A 370 24.11 -0.21 14.35
CA PRO A 370 23.69 1.17 14.58
C PRO A 370 22.37 1.46 13.87
N LYS A 371 21.54 2.29 14.52
CA LYS A 371 20.36 2.89 13.89
C LYS A 371 20.81 3.75 12.70
N VAL A 372 20.10 3.64 11.58
CA VAL A 372 20.41 4.42 10.37
C VAL A 372 19.58 5.70 10.35
N ASP A 373 20.23 6.84 10.13
CA ASP A 373 19.55 8.13 9.93
C ASP A 373 19.13 8.27 8.45
N CYS A 374 17.83 8.18 8.20
CA CYS A 374 17.27 8.24 6.85
C CYS A 374 17.01 9.64 6.33
N SER A 375 17.18 10.70 7.15
CA SER A 375 17.16 12.09 6.65
C SER A 375 18.26 12.34 5.62
N LEU A 376 19.35 11.58 5.70
CA LEU A 376 20.50 11.63 4.80
C LEU A 376 20.28 10.89 3.46
N VAL A 377 19.14 10.23 3.28
CA VAL A 377 18.84 9.34 2.12
C VAL A 377 17.42 9.57 1.58
N ASP A 378 16.98 10.84 1.52
CA ASP A 378 15.62 11.23 1.06
C ASP A 378 14.51 10.43 1.76
N GLU A 379 14.63 10.24 3.07
CA GLU A 379 13.74 9.41 3.90
C GLU A 379 13.60 7.94 3.45
N GLY A 380 14.59 7.43 2.71
CA GLY A 380 14.58 6.10 2.11
C GLY A 380 13.86 6.02 0.76
N ARG A 381 13.40 7.14 0.21
CA ARG A 381 12.89 7.25 -1.17
C ARG A 381 14.05 7.10 -2.14
N LEU A 382 13.89 6.22 -3.11
CA LEU A 382 14.80 6.09 -4.23
C LEU A 382 14.20 6.78 -5.45
N MET A 383 14.99 7.66 -6.06
CA MET A 383 14.71 8.19 -7.39
C MET A 383 15.07 7.16 -8.45
N SER A 384 14.44 7.27 -9.63
CA SER A 384 14.84 6.52 -10.81
C SER A 384 16.24 6.97 -11.26
N ALA A 385 16.88 6.19 -12.12
CA ALA A 385 18.23 6.53 -12.58
C ALA A 385 18.18 7.74 -13.54
N GLU A 386 18.72 8.87 -13.09
CA GLU A 386 18.89 10.11 -13.85
C GLU A 386 20.39 10.46 -13.91
N CYS A 387 20.83 11.18 -14.95
CA CYS A 387 22.23 11.62 -15.10
C CYS A 387 22.31 13.14 -15.37
N PRO A 388 21.98 14.01 -14.38
CA PRO A 388 21.89 15.46 -14.57
C PRO A 388 23.12 16.10 -15.20
N GLU A 389 24.31 15.54 -14.93
CA GLU A 389 25.61 15.99 -15.42
C GLU A 389 25.81 15.85 -16.93
N LEU A 390 24.97 15.05 -17.62
CA LEU A 390 25.05 14.85 -19.06
C LEU A 390 24.23 15.88 -19.86
N CYS A 391 23.26 16.56 -19.22
CA CYS A 391 22.45 17.58 -19.87
C CYS A 391 23.10 18.97 -19.72
N SER A 392 23.21 19.71 -20.84
CA SER A 392 23.85 21.05 -20.86
C SER A 392 23.10 22.11 -20.03
N ASN A 393 21.82 21.88 -19.73
CA ASN A 393 20.99 22.71 -18.87
C ASN A 393 20.37 21.82 -17.78
N SER A 394 20.14 22.36 -16.58
CA SER A 394 19.33 21.71 -15.56
C SER A 394 17.90 21.51 -16.07
N CYS A 395 17.43 20.26 -16.07
CA CYS A 395 16.04 19.95 -16.37
C CYS A 395 15.12 20.53 -15.27
N GLY A 396 13.94 21.05 -15.65
CA GLY A 396 12.94 21.57 -14.71
C GLY A 396 12.32 20.45 -13.86
N GLU A 397 11.62 20.79 -12.78
CA GLU A 397 11.13 19.81 -11.79
C GLU A 397 10.23 18.72 -12.38
N THR A 398 9.49 19.03 -13.46
CA THR A 398 8.62 18.12 -14.21
C THR A 398 9.35 17.20 -15.20
N SER A 399 10.68 17.33 -15.30
CA SER A 399 11.53 16.64 -16.26
C SER A 399 12.80 16.07 -15.61
N TYR A 400 13.50 15.19 -16.31
CA TYR A 400 14.72 14.54 -15.84
C TYR A 400 15.76 14.45 -16.98
N CYS A 401 17.05 14.37 -16.64
CA CYS A 401 18.08 14.16 -17.65
C CYS A 401 18.23 12.66 -17.97
N ASP A 402 17.92 12.30 -19.22
CA ASP A 402 18.04 10.92 -19.68
C ASP A 402 19.49 10.54 -20.01
N CYS A 403 20.01 9.55 -19.29
CA CYS A 403 21.41 9.09 -19.39
C CYS A 403 21.81 8.61 -20.79
N GLY A 404 20.87 8.03 -21.56
CA GLY A 404 21.17 7.45 -22.87
C GLY A 404 21.20 8.47 -24.00
N SER A 405 20.35 9.50 -23.92
CA SER A 405 20.23 10.55 -24.94
C SER A 405 20.89 11.88 -24.58
N ALA A 406 21.29 12.08 -23.32
CA ALA A 406 21.82 13.35 -22.79
C ALA A 406 20.86 14.54 -23.04
N THR A 407 19.56 14.29 -22.96
CA THR A 407 18.51 15.32 -23.13
C THR A 407 17.48 15.25 -22.01
N CYS A 408 16.88 16.40 -21.68
CA CYS A 408 15.76 16.43 -20.75
C CYS A 408 14.55 15.71 -21.35
N LYS A 409 13.93 14.83 -20.57
CA LYS A 409 12.68 14.12 -20.88
C LYS A 409 11.66 14.43 -19.79
N ILE A 410 10.39 14.51 -20.16
CA ILE A 410 9.30 14.79 -19.22
C ILE A 410 9.04 13.55 -18.36
N LYS A 411 8.76 13.75 -17.07
CA LYS A 411 8.39 12.68 -16.13
C LYS A 411 6.98 12.18 -16.42
N SER A 412 6.69 10.94 -16.05
CA SER A 412 5.32 10.41 -16.16
C SER A 412 4.35 11.25 -15.33
N GLY A 413 3.13 11.47 -15.82
CA GLY A 413 2.15 12.35 -15.18
C GLY A 413 2.29 13.84 -15.50
N PHE A 414 3.29 14.24 -16.31
CA PHE A 414 3.48 15.63 -16.74
C PHE A 414 3.40 15.78 -18.27
N THR A 415 3.09 16.99 -18.72
CA THR A 415 3.03 17.38 -20.15
C THR A 415 4.19 18.28 -20.55
N GLU A 416 4.34 18.57 -21.86
CA GLU A 416 5.28 19.59 -22.37
C GLU A 416 5.02 21.00 -21.80
N ALA A 417 3.81 21.24 -21.26
CA ALA A 417 3.43 22.49 -20.60
C ALA A 417 3.60 22.46 -19.07
N GLU A 418 4.33 21.48 -18.53
CA GLU A 418 4.58 21.29 -17.08
C GLU A 418 3.33 21.08 -16.22
N VAL A 419 2.17 20.82 -16.85
CA VAL A 419 0.92 20.54 -16.13
C VAL A 419 0.96 19.16 -15.48
N ASP A 420 0.75 19.12 -14.16
CA ASP A 420 0.49 17.89 -13.39
C ASP A 420 -0.89 17.33 -13.76
N LEU A 421 -0.89 16.21 -14.50
CA LEU A 421 -2.10 15.53 -14.95
C LEU A 421 -2.85 14.84 -13.81
N CYS A 422 -2.19 14.51 -12.70
CA CYS A 422 -2.81 13.86 -11.56
C CYS A 422 -3.47 14.84 -10.59
N ALA A 423 -2.92 16.05 -10.45
CA ALA A 423 -3.64 17.17 -9.86
C ALA A 423 -4.92 17.50 -10.68
N ALA A 424 -4.85 17.39 -12.01
CA ALA A 424 -6.00 17.60 -12.88
C ALA A 424 -7.06 16.47 -12.82
N ALA A 425 -6.62 15.21 -12.67
CA ALA A 425 -7.45 14.01 -12.76
C ALA A 425 -8.44 13.79 -11.59
N ARG A 426 -8.27 14.44 -10.43
CA ARG A 426 -9.29 14.53 -9.36
C ARG A 426 -10.03 13.21 -9.06
N CYS A 427 -9.30 12.10 -8.94
CA CYS A 427 -9.80 10.71 -8.87
C CYS A 427 -10.53 10.31 -7.56
N SER A 428 -11.05 11.29 -6.83
CA SER A 428 -11.61 11.13 -5.48
C SER A 428 -10.61 10.41 -4.54
N ASP A 429 -11.10 9.89 -3.40
CA ASP A 429 -10.31 9.07 -2.48
C ASP A 429 -10.41 7.56 -2.81
N HIS A 430 -10.86 7.22 -4.03
CA HIS A 430 -11.25 5.87 -4.45
C HIS A 430 -10.70 5.48 -5.83
N GLY A 431 -9.61 6.13 -6.24
CA GLY A 431 -9.00 5.90 -7.55
C GLY A 431 -7.55 6.37 -7.65
N SER A 432 -6.77 5.62 -8.42
CA SER A 432 -5.37 5.92 -8.73
C SER A 432 -5.25 6.62 -10.08
N CYS A 433 -4.60 7.79 -10.13
CA CYS A 433 -4.39 8.54 -11.37
C CYS A 433 -3.62 7.73 -12.42
N ALA A 434 -4.24 7.49 -13.57
CA ALA A 434 -3.67 6.76 -14.70
C ALA A 434 -2.48 7.48 -15.35
N ALA A 435 -2.45 8.82 -15.30
CA ALA A 435 -1.37 9.60 -15.89
C ALA A 435 -0.01 9.36 -15.22
N LYS A 436 0.05 8.87 -13.97
CA LYS A 436 1.30 8.40 -13.35
C LYS A 436 2.03 7.35 -14.20
N TYR A 437 1.29 6.59 -14.99
CA TYR A 437 1.79 5.43 -15.74
C TYR A 437 2.13 5.74 -17.20
N LEU A 438 1.95 7.00 -17.62
CA LEU A 438 2.13 7.41 -19.01
C LEU A 438 2.95 8.71 -19.08
N GLY A 439 4.00 8.67 -19.89
CA GLY A 439 4.78 9.86 -20.26
C GLY A 439 4.44 10.32 -21.67
N SER A 440 4.52 11.64 -21.90
CA SER A 440 4.29 12.31 -23.19
C SER A 440 2.82 12.35 -23.66
N ASN A 441 2.62 12.83 -24.88
CA ASN A 441 1.40 13.39 -25.50
C ASN A 441 0.21 12.41 -25.71
N LEU A 442 0.03 11.40 -24.86
CA LEU A 442 -1.15 10.56 -24.81
C LEU A 442 -2.16 11.15 -23.80
N PRO A 443 -3.28 11.74 -24.24
CA PRO A 443 -4.30 12.20 -23.32
C PRO A 443 -5.08 10.98 -22.81
N THR A 444 -4.90 10.59 -21.55
CA THR A 444 -5.83 9.69 -20.85
C THR A 444 -7.10 10.43 -20.41
N THR A 445 -7.65 11.24 -21.31
CA THR A 445 -8.82 12.09 -21.09
C THR A 445 -10.13 11.31 -20.97
N SER A 446 -10.15 10.03 -21.36
CA SER A 446 -11.28 9.10 -21.19
C SER A 446 -11.05 8.04 -20.11
N SER A 447 -9.89 8.03 -19.44
CA SER A 447 -9.50 7.01 -18.46
C SER A 447 -8.43 7.58 -17.50
N ALA A 448 -8.68 8.78 -16.98
CA ALA A 448 -7.71 9.50 -16.14
C ALA A 448 -7.50 8.84 -14.77
N CYS A 449 -8.43 8.00 -14.34
CA CYS A 449 -8.47 7.34 -13.04
C CYS A 449 -8.73 5.84 -13.18
N ILE A 450 -7.99 5.05 -12.41
CA ILE A 450 -8.24 3.61 -12.22
C ILE A 450 -8.94 3.47 -10.87
N CYS A 451 -10.20 3.07 -10.87
CA CYS A 451 -11.03 3.04 -9.67
C CYS A 451 -10.83 1.79 -8.81
N ASP A 452 -11.05 1.94 -7.51
CA ASP A 452 -11.09 0.85 -6.55
C ASP A 452 -12.30 -0.08 -6.80
N GLU A 453 -12.24 -1.30 -6.27
CA GLU A 453 -13.33 -2.28 -6.38
C GLU A 453 -14.68 -1.72 -5.91
N GLY A 454 -15.68 -1.79 -6.79
CA GLY A 454 -17.03 -1.28 -6.55
C GLY A 454 -17.23 0.22 -6.80
N TRP A 455 -16.17 0.94 -7.19
CA TRP A 455 -16.23 2.33 -7.61
C TRP A 455 -16.15 2.49 -9.14
N SER A 456 -16.78 3.53 -9.65
CA SER A 456 -16.86 3.87 -11.08
C SER A 456 -16.99 5.39 -11.30
N GLY A 457 -17.06 5.79 -12.57
CA GLY A 457 -16.98 7.17 -13.03
C GLY A 457 -15.57 7.61 -13.41
N SER A 458 -15.49 8.61 -14.28
CA SER A 458 -14.25 9.26 -14.74
C SER A 458 -13.32 9.76 -13.64
N ARG A 459 -13.85 9.93 -12.42
CA ARG A 459 -13.19 10.39 -11.19
C ARG A 459 -13.41 9.44 -10.00
N CYS A 460 -13.87 8.21 -10.24
CA CYS A 460 -14.14 7.22 -9.19
C CYS A 460 -15.09 7.73 -8.09
N GLN A 461 -16.08 8.52 -8.50
CA GLN A 461 -17.02 9.22 -7.63
C GLN A 461 -18.32 8.44 -7.35
N PHE A 462 -18.58 7.36 -8.10
CA PHE A 462 -19.79 6.56 -7.97
C PHE A 462 -19.51 5.22 -7.32
N ASN A 463 -20.36 4.80 -6.38
CA ASN A 463 -20.34 3.44 -5.83
C ASN A 463 -21.70 2.77 -6.06
N PRO A 464 -21.94 2.20 -7.26
CA PRO A 464 -23.20 1.53 -7.57
C PRO A 464 -23.42 0.30 -6.67
N CYS A 465 -22.37 -0.38 -6.22
CA CYS A 465 -22.48 -1.50 -5.29
C CYS A 465 -23.16 -1.12 -3.97
N GLN A 466 -22.74 -0.01 -3.37
CA GLN A 466 -23.35 0.54 -2.15
C GLN A 466 -24.72 1.15 -2.44
N THR A 467 -24.86 1.89 -3.55
CA THR A 467 -26.10 2.62 -3.88
C THR A 467 -27.26 1.68 -4.19
N LEU A 468 -26.99 0.55 -4.85
CA LEU A 468 -27.97 -0.50 -5.16
C LEU A 468 -28.13 -1.52 -4.02
N GLY A 469 -27.26 -1.48 -3.00
CA GLY A 469 -27.28 -2.42 -1.87
C GLY A 469 -26.98 -3.87 -2.25
N ILE A 470 -26.12 -4.09 -3.25
CA ILE A 470 -25.82 -5.43 -3.78
C ILE A 470 -24.94 -6.21 -2.79
N VAL A 471 -25.43 -7.37 -2.37
CA VAL A 471 -24.74 -8.28 -1.44
C VAL A 471 -24.59 -9.66 -2.08
N CYS A 472 -23.37 -9.99 -2.48
CA CYS A 472 -23.02 -11.24 -3.18
C CYS A 472 -22.92 -12.46 -2.24
N GLN A 473 -23.87 -12.59 -1.31
CA GLN A 473 -24.03 -13.67 -0.32
C GLN A 473 -22.77 -14.07 0.47
N ASN A 474 -21.78 -13.18 0.57
CA ASN A 474 -20.40 -13.45 1.03
C ASN A 474 -19.64 -14.50 0.19
N ASN A 475 -20.20 -14.94 -0.93
CA ASN A 475 -19.66 -15.92 -1.87
C ASN A 475 -19.12 -15.28 -3.16
N GLY A 476 -19.18 -13.95 -3.27
CA GLY A 476 -18.54 -13.13 -4.27
C GLY A 476 -18.18 -11.76 -3.71
N ARG A 477 -17.80 -10.86 -4.61
CA ARG A 477 -17.69 -9.42 -4.36
C ARG A 477 -18.56 -8.67 -5.37
N CYS A 478 -19.03 -7.49 -5.01
CA CYS A 478 -19.67 -6.62 -5.98
C CYS A 478 -18.61 -5.82 -6.75
N ALA A 479 -18.77 -5.69 -8.06
CA ALA A 479 -17.96 -4.83 -8.92
C ALA A 479 -18.87 -3.93 -9.77
N ALA A 480 -18.50 -2.66 -9.89
CA ALA A 480 -19.21 -1.72 -10.75
C ALA A 480 -19.11 -2.14 -12.22
N THR A 481 -20.22 -2.06 -12.96
CA THR A 481 -20.27 -2.31 -14.42
C THR A 481 -20.60 -1.06 -15.22
N SER A 482 -21.07 -0.01 -14.56
CA SER A 482 -21.18 1.36 -15.09
C SER A 482 -21.20 2.34 -13.90
N ASP A 483 -21.55 3.60 -14.12
CA ASP A 483 -21.73 4.58 -13.03
C ASP A 483 -22.99 4.29 -12.19
N THR A 484 -23.92 3.50 -12.74
CA THR A 484 -25.25 3.28 -12.19
C THR A 484 -25.61 1.80 -11.99
N SER A 485 -24.74 0.87 -12.42
CA SER A 485 -24.94 -0.58 -12.33
C SER A 485 -23.72 -1.29 -11.75
N ALA A 486 -23.96 -2.44 -11.13
CA ALA A 486 -22.93 -3.32 -10.62
C ALA A 486 -23.39 -4.79 -10.67
N GLN A 487 -22.43 -5.71 -10.64
CA GLN A 487 -22.68 -7.16 -10.67
C GLN A 487 -21.81 -7.88 -9.64
N CYS A 488 -22.17 -9.12 -9.31
CA CYS A 488 -21.35 -9.95 -8.44
C CYS A 488 -20.31 -10.75 -9.22
N ILE A 489 -19.03 -10.55 -8.88
CA ILE A 489 -17.94 -11.43 -9.28
C ILE A 489 -17.83 -12.53 -8.23
N CYS A 490 -18.24 -13.74 -8.58
CA CYS A 490 -18.27 -14.87 -7.66
C CYS A 490 -16.89 -15.45 -7.36
N LYS A 491 -16.72 -15.92 -6.13
CA LYS A 491 -15.56 -16.73 -5.73
C LYS A 491 -15.61 -18.05 -6.50
N ASN A 492 -14.43 -18.59 -6.79
CA ASN A 492 -14.27 -19.90 -7.42
C ASN A 492 -15.15 -20.97 -6.74
N GLY A 493 -15.95 -21.70 -7.54
CA GLY A 493 -16.89 -22.71 -7.04
C GLY A 493 -18.30 -22.20 -6.76
N TYR A 494 -18.55 -20.90 -6.91
CA TYR A 494 -19.86 -20.26 -6.78
C TYR A 494 -20.30 -19.58 -8.08
N SER A 495 -21.61 -19.52 -8.30
CA SER A 495 -22.23 -18.95 -9.51
C SER A 495 -23.63 -18.37 -9.21
N GLY A 496 -24.28 -17.79 -10.23
CA GLY A 496 -25.52 -17.02 -10.08
C GLY A 496 -25.30 -15.54 -9.75
N ASP A 497 -26.33 -14.72 -9.97
CA ASP A 497 -26.26 -13.25 -10.00
C ASP A 497 -25.83 -12.63 -8.66
N LEU A 498 -26.04 -13.34 -7.55
CA LEU A 498 -25.60 -12.95 -6.20
C LEU A 498 -24.64 -14.00 -5.58
N CYS A 499 -24.08 -14.90 -6.38
CA CYS A 499 -23.20 -15.99 -5.96
C CYS A 499 -23.86 -16.98 -4.97
N GLU A 500 -25.16 -17.18 -5.15
CA GLU A 500 -26.00 -18.03 -4.31
C GLU A 500 -25.88 -19.54 -4.63
N LYS A 501 -25.40 -19.91 -5.82
CA LYS A 501 -25.20 -21.31 -6.24
C LYS A 501 -23.80 -21.77 -5.82
N SER A 502 -23.66 -23.02 -5.37
CA SER A 502 -22.37 -23.62 -4.97
C SER A 502 -22.22 -25.02 -5.55
N CYS A 503 -21.00 -25.38 -5.95
CA CYS A 503 -20.66 -26.71 -6.49
C CYS A 503 -19.92 -27.64 -5.51
N ASP A 504 -19.82 -27.25 -4.25
CA ASP A 504 -19.27 -28.12 -3.21
C ASP A 504 -20.09 -29.42 -3.07
N GLY A 505 -19.40 -30.53 -2.82
CA GLY A 505 -20.00 -31.87 -2.78
C GLY A 505 -20.50 -32.45 -4.12
N ILE A 506 -20.59 -31.66 -5.19
CA ILE A 506 -20.95 -32.15 -6.55
C ILE A 506 -19.70 -32.38 -7.40
N CYS A 507 -18.67 -31.55 -7.29
CA CYS A 507 -17.48 -31.65 -8.14
C CYS A 507 -16.34 -32.44 -7.49
N THR A 508 -16.37 -33.76 -7.66
CA THR A 508 -15.51 -34.72 -6.94
C THR A 508 -14.26 -35.20 -7.71
N GLY A 509 -14.11 -34.79 -8.98
CA GLY A 509 -12.99 -35.18 -9.84
C GLY A 509 -11.63 -34.66 -9.38
N ASN A 510 -10.57 -35.43 -9.63
CA ASN A 510 -9.17 -35.08 -9.36
C ASN A 510 -8.87 -34.53 -7.95
N GLY A 511 -9.58 -35.02 -6.93
CA GLY A 511 -9.35 -34.64 -5.53
C GLY A 511 -9.97 -33.31 -5.10
N GLY A 512 -10.75 -32.65 -5.97
CA GLY A 512 -11.38 -31.36 -5.69
C GLY A 512 -10.47 -30.14 -5.89
N ASP A 513 -9.22 -30.33 -6.32
CA ASP A 513 -8.29 -29.23 -6.58
C ASP A 513 -8.82 -28.31 -7.68
N TYR A 514 -9.14 -27.06 -7.32
CA TYR A 514 -9.60 -26.03 -8.27
C TYR A 514 -8.58 -25.89 -9.42
N PRO A 515 -9.01 -25.91 -10.69
CA PRO A 515 -10.38 -25.82 -11.21
C PRO A 515 -11.14 -27.15 -11.38
N PHE A 516 -11.14 -28.04 -10.38
CA PHE A 516 -11.80 -29.36 -10.39
C PHE A 516 -11.29 -30.29 -11.51
N GLY A 517 -10.04 -30.07 -11.95
CA GLY A 517 -9.45 -30.71 -13.13
C GLY A 517 -9.88 -30.10 -14.49
N CYS A 518 -10.67 -29.02 -14.50
CA CYS A 518 -11.24 -28.40 -15.69
C CYS A 518 -10.42 -27.20 -16.18
N ASN A 519 -9.99 -27.19 -17.44
CA ASN A 519 -9.26 -26.07 -18.03
C ASN A 519 -10.06 -24.74 -17.89
N PRO A 520 -9.55 -23.73 -17.18
CA PRO A 520 -10.25 -22.45 -16.99
C PRO A 520 -10.00 -21.47 -18.15
N SER A 521 -9.14 -21.85 -19.10
CA SER A 521 -8.76 -21.09 -20.30
C SER A 521 -9.14 -21.87 -21.55
N VAL A 522 -10.43 -21.81 -21.88
CA VAL A 522 -11.05 -22.36 -23.10
C VAL A 522 -11.39 -21.20 -24.05
N GLY A 523 -12.08 -21.47 -25.16
CA GLY A 523 -12.48 -20.45 -26.13
C GLY A 523 -13.38 -19.36 -25.52
N GLU A 524 -13.34 -18.17 -26.11
CA GLU A 524 -14.14 -17.00 -25.72
C GLU A 524 -15.65 -17.22 -25.90
N ASP A 525 -16.04 -18.25 -26.65
CA ASP A 525 -17.41 -18.71 -26.88
C ASP A 525 -18.01 -19.51 -25.71
N ILE A 526 -17.20 -19.91 -24.73
CA ILE A 526 -17.67 -20.69 -23.56
C ILE A 526 -18.20 -19.77 -22.46
N VAL A 527 -19.51 -19.87 -22.22
CA VAL A 527 -20.24 -19.06 -21.22
C VAL A 527 -20.51 -19.80 -19.90
N GLN A 528 -20.55 -21.13 -19.91
CA GLN A 528 -20.76 -21.95 -18.70
C GLN A 528 -19.71 -23.06 -18.56
N TYR A 529 -19.13 -23.14 -17.37
CA TYR A 529 -18.11 -24.12 -16.99
C TYR A 529 -18.71 -25.07 -15.96
N ARG A 530 -18.78 -26.36 -16.27
CA ARG A 530 -19.48 -27.36 -15.44
C ARG A 530 -18.54 -28.50 -15.04
N CYS A 531 -18.71 -29.00 -13.83
CA CYS A 531 -17.98 -30.16 -13.29
C CYS A 531 -18.95 -31.21 -12.75
N GLY A 532 -18.60 -32.49 -12.89
CA GLY A 532 -19.50 -33.62 -12.65
C GLY A 532 -19.14 -34.48 -11.43
N ASN A 533 -20.14 -35.11 -10.83
CA ASN A 533 -20.01 -35.99 -9.65
C ASN A 533 -19.32 -37.34 -9.93
N GLY A 534 -19.13 -37.69 -11.21
CA GLY A 534 -18.26 -38.79 -11.64
C GLY A 534 -16.82 -38.36 -11.97
N GLY A 535 -16.51 -37.08 -11.85
CA GLY A 535 -15.37 -36.44 -12.52
C GLY A 535 -15.65 -36.19 -14.00
N GLY A 536 -14.97 -35.19 -14.57
CA GLY A 536 -15.21 -34.70 -15.93
C GLY A 536 -15.65 -33.23 -15.94
N CYS A 537 -15.55 -32.62 -17.13
CA CYS A 537 -15.73 -31.19 -17.33
C CYS A 537 -16.52 -30.93 -18.60
N GLU A 538 -17.52 -30.06 -18.53
CA GLU A 538 -18.23 -29.54 -19.70
C GLU A 538 -18.04 -28.04 -19.82
N TYR A 539 -17.96 -27.58 -21.07
CA TYR A 539 -17.82 -26.18 -21.45
C TYR A 539 -18.95 -25.92 -22.44
N TRP A 540 -19.91 -25.09 -22.06
CA TRP A 540 -21.10 -24.81 -22.87
C TRP A 540 -21.04 -23.39 -23.43
N THR A 541 -21.40 -23.33 -24.71
CA THR A 541 -21.76 -22.15 -25.49
C THR A 541 -23.23 -21.78 -25.23
N GLU A 542 -23.64 -20.54 -25.51
CA GLU A 542 -25.01 -20.04 -25.25
C GLU A 542 -26.12 -20.91 -25.88
N ASP A 543 -25.87 -21.48 -27.05
CA ASP A 543 -26.81 -22.29 -27.82
C ASP A 543 -27.13 -23.66 -27.17
N LYS A 544 -26.47 -24.02 -26.07
CA LYS A 544 -26.57 -25.33 -25.41
C LYS A 544 -27.24 -25.33 -24.04
N ILE A 545 -27.79 -24.20 -23.59
CA ILE A 545 -28.49 -24.10 -22.30
C ILE A 545 -29.57 -25.20 -22.20
N ARG A 546 -29.40 -26.09 -21.22
CA ARG A 546 -30.33 -27.17 -20.91
C ARG A 546 -30.55 -27.18 -19.40
N GLU A 547 -31.80 -26.99 -18.98
CA GLU A 547 -32.18 -27.08 -17.58
C GLU A 547 -32.11 -28.53 -17.08
N ASP A 548 -31.66 -28.68 -15.85
CA ASP A 548 -31.57 -29.90 -15.03
C ASP A 548 -30.78 -31.08 -15.62
N ASP A 549 -29.57 -31.27 -15.09
CA ASP A 549 -28.94 -32.59 -15.03
C ASP A 549 -28.20 -32.72 -13.69
N SER A 550 -28.88 -33.29 -12.69
CA SER A 550 -28.47 -33.40 -11.27
C SER A 550 -27.09 -34.02 -10.97
N GLN A 551 -26.33 -34.41 -11.99
CA GLN A 551 -24.97 -34.95 -11.91
C GLN A 551 -23.87 -33.91 -12.19
N TRP A 552 -24.24 -32.70 -12.65
CA TRP A 552 -23.34 -31.65 -13.11
C TRP A 552 -23.65 -30.30 -12.44
N CYS A 553 -22.63 -29.62 -11.94
CA CYS A 553 -22.76 -28.27 -11.37
C CYS A 553 -21.96 -27.23 -12.16
N THR A 554 -22.58 -26.07 -12.41
CA THR A 554 -21.96 -24.95 -13.13
C THR A 554 -21.18 -24.07 -12.13
N PHE A 555 -19.86 -24.18 -12.13
CA PHE A 555 -18.97 -23.56 -11.13
C PHE A 555 -18.42 -22.19 -11.54
N LYS A 556 -18.63 -21.80 -12.79
CA LYS A 556 -18.40 -20.47 -13.34
C LYS A 556 -19.39 -20.23 -14.46
N GLU A 557 -20.10 -19.12 -14.38
CA GLU A 557 -20.95 -18.57 -15.43
C GLU A 557 -20.32 -17.23 -15.81
N SER A 558 -19.91 -17.05 -17.06
CA SER A 558 -19.71 -15.70 -17.61
C SER A 558 -21.01 -15.32 -18.30
N SER A 559 -21.84 -14.58 -17.56
CA SER A 559 -23.12 -14.07 -18.04
C SER A 559 -22.92 -13.18 -19.26
N THR A 560 -23.23 -13.69 -20.45
CA THR A 560 -23.30 -12.90 -21.68
C THR A 560 -24.59 -12.10 -21.80
N ASP A 561 -25.52 -12.22 -20.85
CA ASP A 561 -26.66 -11.31 -20.65
C ASP A 561 -26.24 -9.86 -20.31
N ASN A 562 -24.94 -9.62 -20.07
CA ASN A 562 -24.32 -8.32 -20.30
C ASN A 562 -23.10 -8.48 -21.23
N LEU A 563 -23.36 -8.70 -22.52
CA LEU A 563 -22.43 -8.29 -23.57
C LEU A 563 -22.01 -6.84 -23.27
N GLU A 564 -20.71 -6.56 -23.26
CA GLU A 564 -20.10 -5.34 -22.71
C GLU A 564 -20.39 -4.04 -23.48
N CYS A 565 -21.62 -3.80 -23.94
CA CYS A 565 -22.06 -2.48 -24.36
C CYS A 565 -22.44 -1.65 -23.13
N THR A 566 -21.41 -1.08 -22.53
CA THR A 566 -21.55 0.15 -21.75
C THR A 566 -21.68 1.31 -22.72
N CYS A 567 -22.70 2.13 -22.52
CA CYS A 567 -22.93 3.34 -23.31
C CYS A 567 -22.02 4.45 -22.77
N ASN A 568 -20.72 4.28 -23.03
CA ASN A 568 -19.69 5.27 -22.74
C ASN A 568 -19.61 6.24 -23.91
N GLU A 569 -19.90 7.52 -23.65
CA GLU A 569 -19.76 8.58 -24.65
C GLU A 569 -18.43 9.34 -24.50
N VAL A 570 -18.24 10.28 -25.42
CA VAL A 570 -16.96 10.87 -25.83
C VAL A 570 -16.35 11.82 -24.76
N ASP A 571 -17.06 12.08 -23.67
CA ASP A 571 -16.72 13.09 -22.66
C ASP A 571 -17.19 12.68 -21.25
N ASP A 572 -16.34 12.93 -20.25
CA ASP A 572 -16.51 12.60 -18.84
C ASP A 572 -17.74 13.25 -18.15
N CYS A 573 -18.40 14.19 -18.82
CA CYS A 573 -19.61 14.85 -18.33
C CYS A 573 -20.91 14.08 -18.62
N MET A 574 -20.83 12.90 -19.24
CA MET A 574 -21.92 11.95 -19.36
C MET A 574 -21.72 10.75 -18.40
N LEU A 575 -22.81 10.30 -17.77
CA LEU A 575 -22.82 9.08 -16.97
C LEU A 575 -22.71 7.85 -17.87
N SER A 576 -21.80 6.93 -17.52
CA SER A 576 -21.81 5.57 -18.07
C SER A 576 -23.06 4.83 -17.63
N THR A 577 -23.80 4.28 -18.59
CA THR A 577 -25.03 3.50 -18.35
C THR A 577 -25.01 2.19 -19.15
N PRO A 578 -25.70 1.13 -18.69
CA PRO A 578 -25.91 -0.07 -19.50
C PRO A 578 -26.74 0.22 -20.75
N CYS A 579 -26.53 -0.56 -21.80
CA CYS A 579 -27.48 -0.67 -22.91
C CYS A 579 -28.90 -1.05 -22.45
N ASN A 580 -29.88 -0.72 -23.29
CA ASN A 580 -31.20 -1.36 -23.26
C ASN A 580 -31.08 -2.84 -23.72
N ASN A 581 -32.08 -3.65 -23.38
CA ASN A 581 -32.14 -5.08 -23.74
C ASN A 581 -32.12 -5.39 -25.25
N ASP A 582 -32.26 -4.39 -26.12
CA ASP A 582 -32.15 -4.52 -27.58
C ASP A 582 -30.77 -4.10 -28.13
N GLY A 583 -29.81 -3.81 -27.24
CA GLY A 583 -28.47 -3.31 -27.58
C GLY A 583 -28.40 -1.84 -27.97
N SER A 584 -29.51 -1.09 -27.88
CA SER A 584 -29.50 0.36 -28.08
C SER A 584 -29.08 1.10 -26.82
N CYS A 585 -28.44 2.26 -26.97
CA CYS A 585 -28.13 3.11 -25.81
C CYS A 585 -29.37 3.89 -25.33
N PRO A 586 -29.58 4.00 -24.00
CA PRO A 586 -30.58 4.89 -23.43
C PRO A 586 -30.23 6.36 -23.72
N THR A 587 -31.16 7.27 -23.46
CA THR A 587 -30.88 8.71 -23.63
C THR A 587 -29.79 9.16 -22.67
N PRO A 588 -28.75 9.88 -23.15
CA PRO A 588 -27.69 10.46 -22.32
C PRO A 588 -28.19 11.13 -21.04
N THR A 589 -27.58 10.77 -19.92
CA THR A 589 -27.75 11.47 -18.64
C THR A 589 -26.43 12.16 -18.29
N TYR A 590 -26.48 13.48 -18.11
CA TYR A 590 -25.30 14.30 -17.90
C TYR A 590 -25.06 14.60 -16.42
N LEU A 591 -23.80 14.81 -16.05
CA LEU A 591 -23.42 15.42 -14.79
C LEU A 591 -23.94 16.88 -14.73
N PRO A 592 -24.30 17.39 -13.54
CA PRO A 592 -24.65 18.79 -13.35
C PRO A 592 -23.56 19.76 -13.83
N ASP A 593 -23.96 20.90 -14.38
CA ASP A 593 -23.03 21.99 -14.74
C ASP A 593 -22.24 22.44 -13.50
N GLY A 594 -20.92 22.58 -13.68
CA GLY A 594 -19.96 22.90 -12.61
C GLY A 594 -19.30 21.67 -11.95
N GLU A 595 -19.78 20.45 -12.19
CA GLU A 595 -19.07 19.25 -11.75
C GLU A 595 -17.69 19.12 -12.39
N ALA A 596 -16.73 18.57 -11.66
CA ALA A 596 -15.37 18.38 -12.16
C ALA A 596 -15.27 17.15 -13.08
N CYS A 597 -14.49 17.27 -14.16
CA CYS A 597 -14.35 16.28 -15.25
C CYS A 597 -12.91 16.25 -15.81
N ASN A 598 -12.43 15.14 -16.36
CA ASN A 598 -11.01 14.96 -16.71
C ASN A 598 -10.72 14.96 -18.22
N SER A 599 -11.74 14.95 -19.08
CA SER A 599 -11.54 15.02 -20.53
C SER A 599 -10.84 16.30 -21.00
N THR A 600 -10.86 17.33 -20.14
CA THR A 600 -10.03 18.53 -20.22
C THR A 600 -9.30 18.71 -18.87
N PRO A 601 -7.98 18.98 -18.85
CA PRO A 601 -7.25 19.23 -17.59
C PRO A 601 -7.86 20.39 -16.78
N PHE A 602 -8.16 20.13 -15.51
CA PHE A 602 -8.90 21.04 -14.61
C PHE A 602 -10.27 21.49 -15.14
N GLY A 603 -10.88 20.73 -16.05
CA GLY A 603 -12.17 21.04 -16.65
C GLY A 603 -13.33 20.97 -15.68
N VAL A 604 -14.45 21.59 -16.08
CA VAL A 604 -15.76 21.46 -15.44
C VAL A 604 -16.84 21.22 -16.50
N CYS A 605 -17.87 20.47 -16.12
CA CYS A 605 -19.00 20.19 -16.99
C CYS A 605 -19.79 21.46 -17.29
N GLN A 606 -20.02 21.70 -18.58
CA GLN A 606 -20.85 22.77 -19.09
C GLN A 606 -21.66 22.22 -20.27
N GLN A 607 -22.97 22.13 -20.11
CA GLN A 607 -23.91 21.61 -21.12
C GLN A 607 -23.57 20.18 -21.57
N GLY A 608 -23.08 19.35 -20.65
CA GLY A 608 -22.70 17.96 -20.91
C GLY A 608 -21.33 17.77 -21.58
N VAL A 609 -20.49 18.80 -21.64
CA VAL A 609 -19.12 18.75 -22.19
C VAL A 609 -18.11 19.26 -21.16
N CYS A 610 -16.94 18.64 -21.09
CA CYS A 610 -15.86 19.00 -20.17
C CYS A 610 -15.05 20.20 -20.71
N ALA A 611 -15.41 21.40 -20.27
CA ALA A 611 -14.80 22.66 -20.72
C ALA A 611 -13.68 23.15 -19.78
N GLN A 612 -12.68 23.86 -20.32
CA GLN A 612 -11.69 24.56 -19.49
C GLN A 612 -12.37 25.61 -18.59
N SER A 613 -12.06 25.56 -17.30
CA SER A 613 -12.48 26.60 -16.36
C SER A 613 -11.57 27.82 -16.46
N ASN A 614 -12.15 29.01 -16.71
CA ASN A 614 -11.44 30.30 -16.65
C ASN A 614 -11.10 30.74 -15.21
N THR A 615 -11.50 29.98 -14.20
CA THR A 615 -11.16 30.19 -12.79
C THR A 615 -10.43 28.97 -12.25
N THR A 616 -9.19 29.17 -11.77
CA THR A 616 -8.39 28.14 -11.11
C THR A 616 -9.15 27.56 -9.91
N PRO A 617 -9.53 26.26 -9.91
CA PRO A 617 -10.31 25.71 -8.80
C PRO A 617 -9.44 25.49 -7.56
N LEU A 618 -9.92 25.93 -6.41
CA LEU A 618 -9.39 25.55 -5.10
C LEU A 618 -9.86 24.11 -4.77
N PRO A 619 -9.05 23.25 -4.12
CA PRO A 619 -9.47 21.89 -3.76
C PRO A 619 -10.74 21.88 -2.89
N THR A 620 -11.78 21.19 -3.37
CA THR A 620 -13.08 21.09 -2.71
C THR A 620 -13.10 19.99 -1.65
N SER A 621 -13.48 20.36 -0.43
CA SER A 621 -13.83 19.43 0.67
C SER A 621 -15.16 18.70 0.38
N PRO A 622 -15.42 17.52 1.01
CA PRO A 622 -16.50 16.62 0.60
C PRO A 622 -17.92 17.11 0.91
N PRO A 623 -18.94 16.63 0.16
CA PRO A 623 -20.35 16.98 0.38
C PRO A 623 -20.93 16.33 1.64
N VAL A 624 -21.79 17.07 2.34
CA VAL A 624 -22.54 16.59 3.52
C VAL A 624 -23.77 15.80 3.07
N ILE A 625 -23.88 14.54 3.53
CA ILE A 625 -25.07 13.70 3.30
C ILE A 625 -26.27 14.27 4.08
N VAL A 626 -27.37 14.56 3.38
CA VAL A 626 -28.66 14.92 3.97
C VAL A 626 -29.61 13.71 3.94
N PRO A 627 -30.05 13.16 5.09
CA PRO A 627 -31.01 12.07 5.10
C PRO A 627 -32.48 12.57 5.07
N THR A 628 -33.21 12.19 4.04
CA THR A 628 -34.69 12.20 3.99
C THR A 628 -35.16 10.86 3.44
N GLY A 629 -36.10 10.12 4.02
CA GLY A 629 -36.85 10.25 5.27
C GLY A 629 -37.73 9.00 5.46
N GLN A 630 -38.38 8.81 6.61
CA GLN A 630 -39.34 7.70 6.83
C GLN A 630 -40.67 8.17 7.47
N PRO A 631 -41.76 7.38 7.35
CA PRO A 631 -43.10 7.97 7.20
C PRO A 631 -43.86 8.34 8.48
N VAL A 632 -44.86 9.20 8.29
CA VAL A 632 -45.76 9.75 9.31
C VAL A 632 -46.79 8.71 9.79
N THR A 633 -46.95 8.57 11.11
CA THR A 633 -48.24 8.20 11.75
C THR A 633 -48.46 9.03 13.04
N PRO A 634 -49.72 9.24 13.49
CA PRO A 634 -50.05 10.42 14.30
C PRO A 634 -50.02 10.24 15.84
N ASN A 635 -49.82 11.39 16.49
CA ASN A 635 -49.84 11.73 17.91
C ASN A 635 -51.02 11.15 18.74
N PRO A 636 -50.86 10.97 20.07
CA PRO A 636 -51.73 11.75 20.97
C PRO A 636 -51.08 12.32 22.25
N SER A 637 -50.97 13.65 22.27
CA SER A 637 -51.42 14.62 23.29
C SER A 637 -51.08 14.51 24.81
N SER A 638 -50.75 15.70 25.36
CA SER A 638 -50.82 16.14 26.77
C SER A 638 -49.69 15.70 27.72
N SER A 639 -48.80 16.60 28.18
CA SER A 639 -48.94 17.61 29.28
C SER A 639 -48.56 17.03 30.66
N GLN A 640 -47.85 17.67 31.59
CA GLN A 640 -47.37 19.06 31.75
C GLN A 640 -46.02 19.09 32.50
N THR A 641 -45.21 20.14 32.34
CA THR A 641 -44.73 21.00 33.46
C THR A 641 -43.96 22.22 32.93
N SER A 642 -44.01 23.33 33.67
CA SER A 642 -43.24 24.57 33.46
C SER A 642 -42.67 25.01 34.82
N ASN A 643 -41.78 25.99 34.98
CA ASN A 643 -41.26 27.08 34.11
C ASN A 643 -39.84 27.44 34.66
N PRO A 644 -39.07 28.45 34.17
CA PRO A 644 -39.29 29.37 33.06
C PRO A 644 -38.08 29.58 32.10
N SER A 645 -38.36 30.32 31.02
CA SER A 645 -37.35 30.89 30.11
C SER A 645 -36.63 32.11 30.73
N LEU A 646 -35.34 32.25 30.41
CA LEU A 646 -34.62 33.54 30.43
C LEU A 646 -33.85 33.72 29.12
N ARG A 647 -33.93 34.93 28.56
CA ARG A 647 -33.19 35.46 27.40
C ARG A 647 -32.84 36.92 27.73
N PRO A 648 -31.75 37.52 27.24
CA PRO A 648 -30.44 36.98 26.83
C PRO A 648 -29.30 37.55 27.72
N THR A 649 -28.06 37.13 27.49
CA THR A 649 -26.87 37.91 27.90
C THR A 649 -25.97 38.19 26.71
N SER A 650 -25.50 39.43 26.62
CA SER A 650 -24.63 39.97 25.58
C SER A 650 -23.37 39.10 25.34
N GLY A 651 -23.13 38.70 24.10
CA GLY A 651 -21.80 38.26 23.68
C GLY A 651 -20.81 39.42 23.80
N HIS A 652 -19.63 39.17 24.36
CA HIS A 652 -18.53 40.14 24.32
C HIS A 652 -18.00 40.20 22.88
N SER A 653 -18.11 41.37 22.27
CA SER A 653 -17.47 41.71 20.99
C SER A 653 -16.10 42.34 21.25
N HIS A 654 -15.07 41.82 20.57
CA HIS A 654 -13.74 42.40 20.59
C HIS A 654 -13.57 43.36 19.41
N CYS A 655 -12.45 44.10 19.35
CA CYS A 655 -12.14 45.07 18.27
C CYS A 655 -13.19 46.19 18.01
N GLY A 656 -14.25 46.28 18.82
CA GLY A 656 -15.36 47.22 18.62
C GLY A 656 -16.45 46.75 17.65
N CYS A 657 -16.50 45.46 17.29
CA CYS A 657 -17.42 44.95 16.26
C CYS A 657 -18.00 43.56 16.56
N GLU A 658 -19.28 43.38 16.22
CA GLU A 658 -20.03 42.15 16.53
C GLU A 658 -19.51 40.89 15.80
N ALA A 659 -18.78 41.05 14.70
CA ALA A 659 -18.15 39.95 13.95
C ALA A 659 -16.93 39.33 14.68
N CYS A 660 -16.22 40.13 15.48
CA CYS A 660 -15.07 39.67 16.28
C CYS A 660 -15.56 39.05 17.60
N THR A 661 -16.22 37.90 17.49
CA THR A 661 -16.77 37.18 18.64
C THR A 661 -15.66 36.60 19.51
N GLN A 662 -16.01 36.19 20.74
CA GLN A 662 -15.09 35.48 21.62
C GLN A 662 -14.49 34.20 21.00
N GLU A 663 -15.22 33.56 20.09
CA GLU A 663 -14.78 32.35 19.37
C GLU A 663 -13.67 32.69 18.37
N VAL A 664 -13.89 33.70 17.50
CA VAL A 664 -12.88 34.24 16.57
C VAL A 664 -11.63 34.74 17.32
N TRP A 665 -11.82 35.42 18.46
CA TRP A 665 -10.72 35.90 19.30
C TRP A 665 -9.83 34.75 19.84
N THR A 666 -10.38 33.55 19.98
CA THR A 666 -9.65 32.35 20.42
C THR A 666 -9.11 31.47 19.28
N THR A 667 -9.46 31.75 18.02
CA THR A 667 -8.97 30.99 16.86
C THR A 667 -7.43 30.99 16.80
N PRO A 668 -6.78 29.82 16.58
CA PRO A 668 -5.33 29.75 16.39
C PRO A 668 -4.88 30.55 15.16
N ALA A 669 -3.75 31.24 15.31
CA ALA A 669 -3.08 31.99 14.25
C ALA A 669 -1.62 31.52 14.23
N ILE A 670 -1.23 30.81 13.17
CA ILE A 670 0.07 30.13 13.04
C ILE A 670 0.88 30.80 11.93
N ASN A 671 1.96 31.50 12.30
CA ASN A 671 2.84 32.18 11.36
C ASN A 671 3.49 31.17 10.38
N PRO A 672 3.25 31.27 9.04
CA PRO A 672 3.82 30.33 8.07
C PRO A 672 5.36 30.33 8.03
N SER A 673 5.98 31.43 8.46
CA SER A 673 7.44 31.59 8.47
C SER A 673 8.11 31.08 9.76
N ASN A 674 7.33 30.85 10.84
CA ASN A 674 7.85 30.37 12.11
C ASN A 674 6.78 29.56 12.90
N PRO A 675 6.65 28.25 12.67
CA PRO A 675 5.63 27.41 13.33
C PRO A 675 5.77 27.25 14.86
N ALA A 676 6.83 27.79 15.47
CA ALA A 676 6.97 27.85 16.93
C ALA A 676 6.13 28.98 17.55
N GLU A 677 5.69 29.96 16.76
CA GLU A 677 4.84 31.08 17.19
C GLU A 677 3.34 30.73 17.06
N ASN A 678 2.89 29.75 17.85
CA ASN A 678 1.47 29.39 17.94
C ASN A 678 0.78 30.23 19.02
N TYR A 679 -0.15 31.09 18.61
CA TYR A 679 -0.97 31.93 19.50
C TYR A 679 -2.42 32.01 19.00
N SER A 680 -3.33 32.60 19.78
CA SER A 680 -4.67 32.95 19.26
C SER A 680 -4.68 34.30 18.55
N CYS A 681 -5.63 34.53 17.66
CA CYS A 681 -5.90 35.83 17.04
C CYS A 681 -5.91 36.97 18.07
N GLY A 682 -6.65 36.79 19.17
CA GLY A 682 -6.71 37.75 20.27
C GLY A 682 -5.37 37.98 20.99
N SER A 683 -4.56 36.93 21.13
CA SER A 683 -3.22 37.05 21.73
C SER A 683 -2.25 37.81 20.82
N ARG A 684 -2.35 37.61 19.50
CA ARG A 684 -1.60 38.33 18.47
C ARG A 684 -1.98 39.81 18.42
N ILE A 685 -3.28 40.11 18.39
CA ILE A 685 -3.81 41.48 18.47
C ILE A 685 -3.32 42.16 19.75
N THR A 686 -3.44 41.49 20.91
CA THR A 686 -2.95 42.02 22.19
C THR A 686 -1.45 42.31 22.18
N TRP A 687 -0.64 41.43 21.56
CA TRP A 687 0.80 41.65 21.41
C TRP A 687 1.11 42.89 20.54
N MET A 688 0.40 43.09 19.43
CA MET A 688 0.56 44.27 18.55
C MET A 688 0.24 45.60 19.29
N THR A 689 -0.71 45.59 20.24
CA THR A 689 -0.97 46.77 21.10
C THR A 689 0.11 47.03 22.16
N SER A 690 0.99 46.05 22.42
CA SER A 690 2.08 46.22 23.38
C SER A 690 3.24 47.00 22.78
N VAL A 691 4.05 47.65 23.62
CA VAL A 691 5.26 48.38 23.19
C VAL A 691 6.24 47.48 22.43
N GLY A 692 6.25 46.16 22.70
CA GLY A 692 7.08 45.18 22.00
C GLY A 692 6.56 44.78 20.62
N GLY A 693 5.26 44.97 20.35
CA GLY A 693 4.61 44.65 19.08
C GLY A 693 4.28 45.85 18.19
N GLY A 694 4.83 47.02 18.49
CA GLY A 694 4.63 48.26 17.73
C GLY A 694 3.73 49.29 18.41
N GLY A 695 3.05 48.93 19.51
CA GLY A 695 2.25 49.87 20.31
C GLY A 695 1.02 50.42 19.58
N LEU A 696 0.42 49.63 18.67
CA LEU A 696 -0.73 50.02 17.87
C LEU A 696 -1.97 50.28 18.74
N SER A 697 -2.92 51.08 18.23
CA SER A 697 -4.25 51.13 18.86
C SER A 697 -4.95 49.78 18.71
N LEU A 698 -5.93 49.48 19.58
CA LEU A 698 -6.65 48.20 19.51
C LEU A 698 -7.33 47.99 18.15
N ALA A 699 -7.86 49.04 17.53
CA ALA A 699 -8.50 48.94 16.21
C ALA A 699 -7.46 48.65 15.11
N ASP A 700 -6.34 49.39 15.08
CA ASP A 700 -5.28 49.20 14.08
C ASP A 700 -4.61 47.81 14.23
N ALA A 701 -4.45 47.34 15.47
CA ALA A 701 -3.96 46.00 15.75
C ALA A 701 -4.91 44.91 15.25
N CYS A 702 -6.23 45.12 15.37
CA CYS A 702 -7.22 44.20 14.84
C CYS A 702 -7.20 44.14 13.31
N ASP A 703 -7.21 45.28 12.63
CA ASP A 703 -7.13 45.34 11.16
C ASP A 703 -5.82 44.75 10.62
N TYR A 704 -4.69 45.06 11.26
CA TYR A 704 -3.38 44.54 10.85
C TYR A 704 -3.35 43.01 10.92
N VAL A 705 -3.73 42.42 12.05
CA VAL A 705 -3.70 40.96 12.27
C VAL A 705 -4.79 40.24 11.48
N ALA A 706 -5.91 40.91 11.20
CA ALA A 706 -6.97 40.39 10.35
C ALA A 706 -6.60 40.35 8.85
N ALA A 707 -5.56 41.10 8.45
CA ALA A 707 -4.95 41.07 7.12
C ALA A 707 -3.64 40.23 7.05
N GLU A 708 -3.20 39.61 8.14
CA GLU A 708 -2.11 38.62 8.12
C GLU A 708 -2.64 37.26 7.65
N ASP A 709 -1.96 36.65 6.67
CA ASP A 709 -2.22 35.27 6.24
C ASP A 709 -1.52 34.27 7.18
N PHE A 710 -2.31 33.39 7.81
CA PHE A 710 -1.80 32.31 8.65
C PHE A 710 -1.87 30.96 7.95
N SER A 711 -1.07 30.01 8.45
CA SER A 711 -0.93 28.68 7.85
C SER A 711 -2.27 27.95 7.71
N GLY A 712 -2.47 27.25 6.59
CA GLY A 712 -3.69 26.47 6.35
C GLY A 712 -4.91 27.30 5.94
N GLY A 713 -4.73 28.52 5.43
CA GLY A 713 -5.83 29.40 5.00
C GLY A 713 -6.61 30.02 6.16
N GLN A 714 -6.03 30.00 7.37
CA GLN A 714 -6.59 30.64 8.54
C GLN A 714 -6.35 32.15 8.46
N THR A 715 -7.39 32.94 8.75
CA THR A 715 -7.26 34.40 8.87
C THR A 715 -7.98 34.86 10.12
N CYS A 716 -7.47 35.90 10.77
CA CYS A 716 -8.19 36.61 11.82
C CYS A 716 -9.19 37.64 11.23
N SER A 717 -9.51 37.50 9.94
CA SER A 717 -10.28 38.45 9.11
C SER A 717 -11.61 38.94 9.73
N PRO A 718 -12.40 38.13 10.45
CA PRO A 718 -13.64 38.60 11.07
C PRO A 718 -13.44 39.65 12.20
N CYS A 719 -12.19 39.98 12.53
CA CYS A 719 -11.82 41.08 13.42
C CYS A 719 -11.35 42.35 12.70
N SER A 720 -11.22 42.37 11.36
CA SER A 720 -11.07 43.64 10.62
C SER A 720 -12.43 44.29 10.49
N CYS A 721 -12.53 45.54 10.97
CA CYS A 721 -13.82 46.18 11.17
C CYS A 721 -13.87 47.58 10.52
N GLN A 722 -13.28 47.66 9.33
CA GLN A 722 -13.23 48.87 8.50
C GLN A 722 -14.60 49.25 7.94
N THR A 723 -15.08 50.42 8.36
CA THR A 723 -16.31 51.05 7.86
C THR A 723 -15.99 52.16 6.85
N SER A 724 -15.58 51.81 5.62
CA SER A 724 -15.59 52.78 4.51
C SER A 724 -15.70 52.14 3.12
N VAL A 725 -16.66 52.64 2.34
CA VAL A 725 -16.94 52.30 0.93
C VAL A 725 -15.82 52.85 0.02
N PRO A 726 -15.37 52.12 -1.03
CA PRO A 726 -14.34 52.62 -1.94
C PRO A 726 -14.86 53.74 -2.85
N ASN A 727 -14.02 54.75 -3.13
CA ASN A 727 -14.36 55.87 -4.00
C ASN A 727 -13.25 56.11 -5.06
N ASN A 728 -13.65 56.48 -6.28
CA ASN A 728 -12.81 56.44 -7.48
C ASN A 728 -11.73 57.54 -7.57
N GLN A 729 -10.49 57.15 -7.94
CA GLN A 729 -9.52 57.77 -8.90
C GLN A 729 -9.20 59.30 -8.88
N PRO A 730 -8.12 59.78 -9.56
CA PRO A 730 -6.84 59.14 -9.94
C PRO A 730 -5.56 60.02 -9.74
N SER A 731 -4.39 59.44 -10.04
CA SER A 731 -3.31 60.00 -10.90
C SER A 731 -1.92 60.41 -10.34
N THR A 732 -0.93 60.14 -11.21
CA THR A 732 0.41 60.75 -11.39
C THR A 732 1.67 60.23 -10.66
N ALA A 733 2.67 59.95 -11.52
CA ALA A 733 4.12 60.20 -11.38
C ALA A 733 5.10 59.07 -10.98
N THR A 734 5.63 58.37 -11.98
CA THR A 734 7.10 58.29 -12.21
C THR A 734 7.59 59.61 -12.87
N PRO A 735 8.90 59.96 -12.90
CA PRO A 735 10.08 59.16 -12.53
C PRO A 735 11.14 59.87 -11.63
N THR A 736 12.05 59.09 -11.05
CA THR A 736 13.52 59.23 -11.20
C THR A 736 14.18 57.90 -10.84
#